data_AF-A0A409YUK0-F1
#
_entry.id   AF-A0A409YUK0-F1
#
_cell.length_a   1.000
_cell.length_b   1.000
_cell.length_c   1.000
_cell.angle_alpha   90.00
_cell.angle_beta   90.00
_cell.angle_gamma   90.00
#
_symmetry.space_group_name_H-M   'P 1'
#
loop_
_entity.id
_entity.type
_entity.pdbx_description
1 polymer ?
#
loop_
_entity_poly.entity_id
_entity_poly.type
_entity_poly.pdbx_seq_one_letter_code
_entity_poly.pdbx_strand_id
1 'polypeptide(L)'
;MLRARSKTGEAIDWSSPKLSSQEQGRFSGGDMLDDPVLHSKVRKRGTASRTWISRTWSRAFGAKLCLGCFSLVLLATVFLTWKAYMRVDPHEELISTSDNGTVDQLAAHDSGTELLETYLGLEVEGNTTAHAKDSPATTATAAPTRTKAPYKYPKVDRSILAKLDRLERFFADDYGLSPPMPTPKRHGPPLITGIPEPRRAPRSSKRGNRGGGSSPGKDTPSSANANAICESPAHPRPCRFLLPLRVAEQESKARIHLSQIAQLARQLNRTLVLPNVGKSKIGACFKWPFSTYYEPSSLLLDKAVDPSDLEAFVELEAFRSWWDTREKHGRVPVNSQLISVAPTLPAHDSFREHPLYGNGDIEVHAYKVFGAWNSDLPGCVGSKFRPLGPALPVFMSANIVTTKEGGVRPIGDAVLDAFNTVLKRRLPRPAEESFLEQDVINNVEDVEVAEPDVVVVNWDLRHPVFPPSPNVQTLQYSARMHELAKRYAPKDPYLAIHWRMETVDPETLQECAHALVDVLTRLLHDDTLAENLTTIWFASDYPYPIARRTAKNKRPAVAAKSGTFRDFDIRHEEAVEVIRSAFDQNSELEGWRLTDFAEAIEDAPPADRDLLGDPGVLGILDKIVSTKANLFVSGSTRCARKRYVAPMDGVQSLKSHCISSFTRQVIESRRNDWAKNRQSHVRNVVDMFG
;
A
#
# COMPACT_ATOMS: atom_id res chain seq x y z
N MET A 1 -36.66 49.91 6.24
CA MET A 1 -36.60 51.14 7.06
C MET A 1 -35.29 51.15 7.83
N LEU A 2 -34.55 52.28 7.74
CA LEU A 2 -33.39 52.75 8.55
C LEU A 2 -32.11 51.86 8.61
N ARG A 3 -31.02 52.15 7.87
CA ARG A 3 -29.94 53.19 7.94
C ARG A 3 -28.93 53.04 9.11
N ALA A 4 -27.67 52.72 8.77
CA ALA A 4 -26.42 53.40 9.16
C ALA A 4 -25.22 52.64 8.50
N ARG A 5 -24.60 53.10 7.40
CA ARG A 5 -23.44 54.02 7.27
C ARG A 5 -22.27 53.78 8.24
N SER A 6 -21.16 53.28 7.67
CA SER A 6 -19.80 53.76 7.94
C SER A 6 -18.94 53.53 6.68
N LYS A 7 -18.20 54.57 6.27
CA LYS A 7 -17.31 54.66 5.11
C LYS A 7 -15.87 54.74 5.62
N THR A 8 -14.94 54.07 4.92
CA THR A 8 -13.58 54.50 4.48
C THR A 8 -12.89 53.21 3.98
N GLY A 9 -12.33 53.07 2.78
CA GLY A 9 -11.84 54.03 1.81
C GLY A 9 -10.37 53.74 1.53
N GLU A 10 -10.07 52.82 0.61
CA GLU A 10 -8.77 52.75 -0.08
C GLU A 10 -8.96 52.00 -1.41
N ALA A 11 -8.78 52.73 -2.51
CA ALA A 11 -8.89 52.24 -3.88
C ALA A 11 -7.47 52.08 -4.43
N ILE A 12 -7.15 50.89 -4.94
CA ILE A 12 -5.94 50.64 -5.72
C ILE A 12 -6.37 50.50 -7.18
N ASP A 13 -5.95 51.51 -7.94
CA ASP A 13 -6.00 51.64 -9.39
C ASP A 13 -4.93 50.74 -10.02
N TRP A 14 -5.32 49.94 -11.02
CA TRP A 14 -4.38 49.31 -11.95
C TRP A 14 -4.84 49.58 -13.37
N SER A 15 -4.36 50.71 -13.87
CA SER A 15 -4.31 51.08 -15.28
C SER A 15 -3.61 50.01 -16.13
N SER A 16 -4.26 49.60 -17.22
CA SER A 16 -3.65 48.87 -18.34
C SER A 16 -2.68 49.76 -19.12
N PRO A 17 -1.74 49.17 -19.88
CA PRO A 17 -1.31 49.77 -21.13
C PRO A 17 -1.49 48.83 -22.33
N LYS A 18 -2.22 49.34 -23.32
CA LYS A 18 -2.04 49.02 -24.75
C LYS A 18 -0.90 49.87 -25.31
N LEU A 19 -0.14 49.31 -26.26
CA LEU A 19 0.60 49.93 -27.39
C LEU A 19 1.74 48.96 -27.75
N SER A 20 2.21 48.78 -28.98
CA SER A 20 1.72 48.94 -30.34
C SER A 20 2.81 48.35 -31.24
N SER A 21 2.40 48.01 -32.44
CA SER A 21 3.20 47.58 -33.60
C SER A 21 4.42 48.44 -33.96
N GLN A 22 5.36 47.78 -34.65
CA GLN A 22 6.04 48.20 -35.90
C GLN A 22 7.56 48.52 -35.82
N GLU A 23 8.36 47.67 -36.47
CA GLU A 23 9.54 47.97 -37.34
C GLU A 23 10.11 46.62 -37.84
N GLN A 24 9.90 46.20 -39.09
CA GLN A 24 10.70 46.46 -40.30
C GLN A 24 12.22 46.27 -40.15
N GLY A 25 12.74 45.23 -40.80
CA GLY A 25 14.18 45.01 -41.01
C GLY A 25 14.44 43.89 -42.02
N ARG A 26 14.76 44.28 -43.26
CA ARG A 26 15.18 43.47 -44.41
C ARG A 26 16.29 42.46 -44.09
N PHE A 27 16.28 41.30 -44.73
CA PHE A 27 17.45 40.80 -45.47
C PHE A 27 17.02 39.87 -46.61
N SER A 28 17.74 40.02 -47.73
CA SER A 28 17.45 39.52 -49.06
C SER A 28 18.27 38.26 -49.39
N GLY A 29 17.73 37.40 -50.27
CA GLY A 29 18.48 36.88 -51.43
C GLY A 29 18.94 35.42 -51.43
N GLY A 30 18.64 34.75 -52.55
CA GLY A 30 19.38 33.59 -53.12
C GLY A 30 18.65 32.25 -53.00
N ASP A 31 17.79 31.88 -53.96
CA ASP A 31 18.09 31.10 -55.19
C ASP A 31 18.02 29.56 -54.94
N MET A 32 17.03 28.85 -55.46
CA MET A 32 16.83 28.35 -56.84
C MET A 32 17.41 26.93 -57.00
N LEU A 33 16.55 25.93 -57.23
CA LEU A 33 16.59 24.93 -58.32
C LEU A 33 15.70 23.69 -58.02
N ASP A 34 14.71 23.53 -58.92
CA ASP A 34 14.25 22.33 -59.62
C ASP A 34 13.54 21.14 -58.94
N ASP A 35 12.23 21.06 -59.26
CA ASP A 35 11.42 19.86 -59.48
C ASP A 35 12.01 18.94 -60.58
N PRO A 36 11.63 17.65 -60.63
CA PRO A 36 10.60 17.28 -61.61
C PRO A 36 9.57 16.25 -61.12
N VAL A 37 8.30 16.65 -61.28
CA VAL A 37 7.18 15.93 -61.92
C VAL A 37 7.40 14.46 -62.28
N LEU A 38 6.54 13.58 -61.75
CA LEU A 38 6.16 12.34 -62.45
C LEU A 38 4.66 12.04 -62.29
N HIS A 39 3.95 12.27 -63.39
CA HIS A 39 2.61 11.77 -63.68
C HIS A 39 2.57 10.23 -63.66
N SER A 40 1.56 9.62 -63.04
CA SER A 40 0.95 8.44 -63.66
C SER A 40 -0.52 8.22 -63.26
N LYS A 41 -1.38 8.38 -64.27
CA LYS A 41 -2.47 7.50 -64.70
C LYS A 41 -3.53 7.04 -63.69
N VAL A 42 -4.60 7.85 -63.70
CA VAL A 42 -6.01 7.46 -63.74
C VAL A 42 -6.25 6.16 -64.53
N ARG A 43 -6.92 5.18 -63.91
CA ARG A 43 -7.54 4.06 -64.62
C ARG A 43 -9.01 3.92 -64.17
N LYS A 44 -9.91 4.43 -65.00
CA LYS A 44 -11.35 4.11 -65.00
C LYS A 44 -11.57 2.75 -65.68
N ARG A 45 -12.26 1.84 -64.99
CA ARG A 45 -13.11 0.74 -65.48
C ARG A 45 -14.10 0.50 -64.32
N GLY A 46 -15.39 0.29 -64.46
CA GLY A 46 -16.26 0.03 -65.59
C GLY A 46 -17.53 -0.55 -64.93
N THR A 47 -18.66 0.10 -65.16
CA THR A 47 -20.00 -0.31 -64.76
C THR A 47 -20.39 -1.67 -65.37
N ALA A 48 -21.04 -2.55 -64.60
CA ALA A 48 -22.19 -3.35 -65.06
C ALA A 48 -22.82 -4.21 -63.93
N SER A 49 -24.08 -3.91 -63.64
CA SER A 49 -25.23 -4.81 -63.50
C SER A 49 -25.14 -6.05 -62.60
N ARG A 50 -26.03 -6.09 -61.58
CA ARG A 50 -27.06 -7.15 -61.46
C ARG A 50 -28.09 -6.83 -60.37
N THR A 51 -29.25 -6.39 -60.82
CA THR A 51 -30.54 -6.52 -60.11
C THR A 51 -31.14 -7.90 -60.35
N TRP A 52 -32.01 -8.31 -59.42
CA TRP A 52 -32.95 -9.46 -59.42
C TRP A 52 -32.43 -10.83 -58.94
N ILE A 53 -32.89 -11.23 -57.73
CA ILE A 53 -33.63 -12.48 -57.43
C ILE A 53 -34.50 -12.27 -56.16
N SER A 54 -35.81 -12.49 -56.36
CA SER A 54 -36.96 -12.83 -55.49
C SER A 54 -36.81 -12.79 -53.95
N ARG A 55 -37.64 -12.10 -53.17
CA ARG A 55 -39.10 -12.32 -52.91
C ARG A 55 -39.52 -13.78 -52.72
N THR A 56 -39.28 -14.37 -51.55
CA THR A 56 -40.06 -15.50 -50.98
C THR A 56 -39.75 -15.80 -49.49
N TRP A 57 -39.75 -14.81 -48.58
CA TRP A 57 -39.64 -15.10 -47.12
C TRP A 57 -40.60 -14.21 -46.32
N SER A 58 -41.90 -14.52 -46.31
CA SER A 58 -42.87 -13.81 -45.45
C SER A 58 -44.09 -14.65 -45.02
N ARG A 59 -44.01 -15.98 -45.01
CA ARG A 59 -45.14 -16.81 -44.51
C ARG A 59 -44.82 -17.87 -43.45
N ALA A 60 -43.59 -17.92 -42.92
CA ALA A 60 -43.22 -18.91 -41.89
C ALA A 60 -43.05 -18.35 -40.46
N PHE A 61 -43.18 -17.04 -40.23
CA PHE A 61 -42.93 -16.45 -38.90
C PHE A 61 -44.18 -16.22 -38.03
N GLY A 62 -45.39 -16.40 -38.58
CA GLY A 62 -46.65 -16.13 -37.86
C GLY A 62 -47.05 -17.18 -36.82
N ALA A 63 -46.56 -18.41 -36.91
CA ALA A 63 -47.02 -19.51 -36.05
C ALA A 63 -46.19 -19.71 -34.77
N LYS A 64 -44.97 -19.16 -34.67
CA LYS A 64 -44.10 -19.33 -33.49
C LYS A 64 -44.29 -18.24 -32.42
N LEU A 65 -44.88 -17.09 -32.75
CA LEU A 65 -45.16 -16.04 -31.77
C LEU A 65 -46.40 -16.32 -30.89
N CYS A 66 -47.37 -17.10 -31.37
CA CYS A 66 -48.60 -17.38 -30.61
C CYS A 66 -48.40 -18.39 -29.47
N LEU A 67 -47.49 -19.37 -29.63
CA LEU A 67 -47.19 -20.33 -28.55
C LEU A 67 -46.36 -19.72 -27.40
N GLY A 68 -45.49 -18.75 -27.70
CA GLY A 68 -44.69 -18.06 -26.66
C GLY A 68 -45.53 -17.18 -25.74
N CYS A 69 -46.56 -16.51 -26.28
CA CYS A 69 -47.43 -15.64 -25.49
C CYS A 69 -48.33 -16.42 -24.52
N PHE A 70 -48.80 -17.62 -24.91
CA PHE A 70 -49.63 -18.45 -24.03
C PHE A 70 -48.86 -18.98 -22.82
N SER A 71 -47.60 -19.36 -22.97
CA SER A 71 -46.76 -19.83 -21.86
C SER A 71 -46.45 -18.72 -20.85
N LEU A 72 -46.26 -17.48 -21.31
CA LEU A 72 -46.02 -16.33 -20.43
C LEU A 72 -47.27 -15.95 -19.61
N VAL A 73 -48.45 -16.01 -20.22
CA VAL A 73 -49.72 -15.76 -19.51
C VAL A 73 -49.98 -16.86 -18.47
N LEU A 74 -49.72 -18.12 -18.80
CA LEU A 74 -49.91 -19.23 -17.87
C LEU A 74 -48.99 -19.12 -16.64
N LEU A 75 -47.71 -18.78 -16.85
CA LEU A 75 -46.74 -18.55 -15.78
C LEU A 75 -47.11 -17.34 -14.91
N ALA A 76 -47.60 -16.26 -15.51
CA ALA A 76 -48.07 -15.10 -14.77
C ALA A 76 -49.30 -15.43 -13.91
N THR A 77 -50.25 -16.23 -14.43
CA THR A 77 -51.41 -16.66 -13.65
C THR A 77 -51.02 -17.57 -12.49
N VAL A 78 -50.12 -18.54 -12.69
CA VAL A 78 -49.63 -19.43 -11.61
C VAL A 78 -48.94 -18.62 -10.51
N PHE A 79 -48.12 -17.64 -10.88
CA PHE A 79 -47.42 -16.78 -9.94
C PHE A 79 -48.38 -15.91 -9.13
N LEU A 80 -49.43 -15.37 -9.75
CA LEU A 80 -50.44 -14.57 -9.06
C LEU A 80 -51.32 -15.41 -8.12
N THR A 81 -51.68 -16.65 -8.49
CA THR A 81 -52.38 -17.58 -7.59
C THR A 81 -51.52 -18.03 -6.42
N TRP A 82 -50.22 -18.26 -6.64
CA TRP A 82 -49.30 -18.61 -5.56
C TRP A 82 -49.11 -17.44 -4.57
N LYS A 83 -49.05 -16.20 -5.07
CA LYS A 83 -48.95 -15.00 -4.24
C LYS A 83 -50.24 -14.73 -3.43
N ALA A 84 -51.40 -15.09 -3.97
CA ALA A 84 -52.67 -15.02 -3.23
C ALA A 84 -52.77 -16.09 -2.13
N TYR A 85 -52.16 -17.26 -2.33
CA TYR A 85 -52.14 -18.36 -1.35
C TYR A 85 -51.21 -18.08 -0.14
N MET A 86 -50.22 -17.20 -0.29
CA MET A 86 -49.25 -16.88 0.77
C MET A 86 -49.63 -15.69 1.66
N ARG A 87 -50.85 -15.15 1.53
CA ARG A 87 -51.43 -14.22 2.53
C ARG A 87 -52.34 -14.99 3.47
N VAL A 88 -51.72 -15.60 4.48
CA VAL A 88 -52.40 -16.01 5.72
C VAL A 88 -51.74 -15.23 6.83
N ASP A 89 -52.43 -14.20 7.34
CA ASP A 89 -52.03 -13.47 8.54
C ASP A 89 -52.26 -14.37 9.78
N PRO A 90 -51.29 -14.48 10.70
CA PRO A 90 -51.56 -15.01 12.03
C PRO A 90 -52.02 -13.89 12.95
N HIS A 91 -53.25 -14.03 13.45
CA HIS A 91 -53.81 -13.23 14.53
C HIS A 91 -53.07 -13.48 15.85
N GLU A 92 -52.62 -12.37 16.45
CA GLU A 92 -52.75 -11.97 17.86
C GLU A 92 -53.34 -13.00 18.86
N GLU A 93 -52.56 -13.35 19.88
CA GLU A 93 -53.10 -13.70 21.20
C GLU A 93 -52.21 -13.14 22.32
N LEU A 94 -52.79 -12.18 23.05
CA LEU A 94 -52.33 -11.64 24.33
C LEU A 94 -52.65 -12.63 25.44
N ILE A 95 -51.64 -13.03 26.24
CA ILE A 95 -51.85 -13.45 27.64
C ILE A 95 -50.76 -12.81 28.51
N SER A 96 -51.22 -12.01 29.47
CA SER A 96 -50.47 -11.54 30.63
C SER A 96 -50.43 -12.61 31.71
N THR A 97 -49.31 -12.76 32.41
CA THR A 97 -49.30 -12.92 33.88
C THR A 97 -47.94 -12.58 34.46
N SER A 98 -48.00 -11.93 35.62
CA SER A 98 -46.91 -11.56 36.51
C SER A 98 -46.34 -12.74 37.29
N ASP A 99 -45.17 -12.48 37.87
CA ASP A 99 -44.76 -12.77 39.26
C ASP A 99 -43.51 -13.60 39.54
N ASN A 100 -42.87 -13.12 40.60
CA ASN A 100 -41.59 -13.42 41.23
C ASN A 100 -41.34 -14.89 41.57
N GLY A 101 -40.05 -15.24 41.67
CA GLY A 101 -39.62 -16.44 42.41
C GLY A 101 -38.10 -16.67 42.39
N THR A 102 -37.43 -16.23 43.45
CA THR A 102 -36.07 -16.61 43.86
C THR A 102 -35.99 -18.03 44.44
N VAL A 103 -34.76 -18.57 44.49
CA VAL A 103 -34.18 -19.53 45.47
C VAL A 103 -33.85 -20.97 44.99
N ASP A 104 -32.53 -21.21 44.98
CA ASP A 104 -31.69 -22.36 45.37
C ASP A 104 -31.72 -23.77 44.77
N GLN A 105 -30.48 -24.17 44.41
CA GLN A 105 -29.69 -25.36 44.76
C GLN A 105 -30.21 -26.79 44.50
N LEU A 106 -29.32 -27.56 43.85
CA LEU A 106 -28.86 -28.96 44.10
C LEU A 106 -28.53 -29.59 42.73
N ALA A 107 -27.61 -30.52 42.54
CA ALA A 107 -26.42 -30.96 43.23
C ALA A 107 -25.62 -31.82 42.22
N ALA A 108 -24.33 -31.97 42.51
CA ALA A 108 -23.37 -32.92 41.97
C ALA A 108 -23.93 -34.21 41.30
N HIS A 109 -23.32 -34.59 40.18
CA HIS A 109 -22.92 -35.98 40.02
C HIS A 109 -21.58 -36.10 39.30
N ASP A 110 -20.76 -36.92 39.95
CA ASP A 110 -19.38 -37.30 39.72
C ASP A 110 -19.28 -38.50 38.75
N SER A 111 -18.04 -38.82 38.34
CA SER A 111 -17.55 -39.99 37.59
C SER A 111 -17.82 -40.01 36.08
N GLY A 112 -16.92 -40.46 35.21
CA GLY A 112 -15.65 -41.15 35.37
C GLY A 112 -15.15 -41.56 33.99
N THR A 113 -13.84 -41.60 33.85
CA THR A 113 -13.03 -42.01 32.70
C THR A 113 -13.15 -43.50 32.36
N GLU A 114 -13.31 -43.85 31.07
CA GLU A 114 -12.80 -45.06 30.39
C GLU A 114 -12.98 -44.87 28.87
N LEU A 115 -11.90 -44.72 28.08
CA LEU A 115 -11.25 -45.76 27.25
C LEU A 115 -12.14 -46.40 26.18
N LEU A 116 -11.91 -46.05 24.90
CA LEU A 116 -11.57 -47.04 23.88
C LEU A 116 -10.95 -46.39 22.63
N GLU A 117 -9.74 -46.83 22.32
CA GLU A 117 -9.01 -46.66 21.06
C GLU A 117 -9.70 -47.43 19.93
N THR A 118 -9.70 -46.92 18.69
CA THR A 118 -9.61 -47.78 17.49
C THR A 118 -9.01 -47.03 16.28
N TYR A 119 -7.81 -47.49 15.89
CA TYR A 119 -7.27 -47.65 14.52
C TYR A 119 -7.15 -46.47 13.55
N LEU A 120 -5.90 -46.15 13.21
CA LEU A 120 -5.39 -46.17 11.82
C LEU A 120 -3.92 -46.60 11.86
N GLY A 121 -3.64 -47.82 11.39
CA GLY A 121 -2.29 -48.34 11.24
C GLY A 121 -1.69 -47.97 9.89
N LEU A 122 -0.38 -47.72 9.88
CA LEU A 122 0.54 -47.95 8.75
C LEU A 122 1.96 -47.98 9.33
N GLU A 123 2.46 -49.21 9.53
CA GLU A 123 3.85 -49.50 9.89
C GLU A 123 4.74 -49.42 8.64
N VAL A 124 5.94 -48.86 8.78
CA VAL A 124 7.06 -49.08 7.86
C VAL A 124 8.24 -49.51 8.72
N GLU A 125 8.44 -50.83 8.81
CA GLU A 125 9.63 -51.42 9.37
C GLU A 125 10.81 -51.29 8.40
N GLY A 126 11.96 -50.91 8.95
CA GLY A 126 13.25 -51.07 8.29
C GLY A 126 13.71 -52.51 8.37
N ASN A 127 14.39 -52.99 7.33
CA ASN A 127 15.24 -54.15 7.47
C ASN A 127 16.49 -54.05 6.61
N THR A 128 17.63 -54.08 7.28
CA THR A 128 18.98 -54.18 6.75
C THR A 128 19.36 -55.65 6.60
N THR A 129 19.75 -56.08 5.41
CA THR A 129 20.55 -57.30 5.24
C THR A 129 21.61 -57.13 4.16
N ALA A 130 22.83 -57.49 4.55
CA ALA A 130 24.03 -57.54 3.75
C ALA A 130 23.99 -58.64 2.68
N HIS A 131 24.68 -58.41 1.56
CA HIS A 131 25.26 -59.49 0.77
C HIS A 131 26.59 -59.06 0.15
N ALA A 132 27.64 -59.80 0.51
CA ALA A 132 28.94 -59.80 -0.13
C ALA A 132 28.89 -60.57 -1.46
N LYS A 133 29.69 -60.13 -2.45
CA LYS A 133 30.17 -60.98 -3.55
C LYS A 133 31.47 -60.43 -4.16
N ASP A 134 32.33 -61.38 -4.50
CA ASP A 134 33.75 -61.30 -4.82
C ASP A 134 34.12 -60.75 -6.22
N SER A 135 35.31 -60.11 -6.27
CA SER A 135 36.42 -60.18 -7.27
C SER A 135 36.17 -59.83 -8.76
N PRO A 136 37.21 -59.53 -9.61
CA PRO A 136 38.67 -59.64 -9.41
C PRO A 136 39.52 -58.41 -9.87
N ALA A 137 40.83 -58.55 -9.64
CA ALA A 137 41.93 -57.63 -9.92
C ALA A 137 42.18 -57.27 -11.39
N THR A 138 42.67 -56.05 -11.68
CA THR A 138 43.76 -55.84 -12.66
C THR A 138 44.45 -54.46 -12.54
N THR A 139 45.79 -54.52 -12.54
CA THR A 139 46.78 -53.57 -13.08
C THR A 139 46.89 -52.13 -12.58
N ALA A 140 48.01 -51.90 -11.89
CA ALA A 140 48.62 -50.62 -11.63
C ALA A 140 49.05 -49.88 -12.93
N THR A 141 48.77 -48.59 -13.00
CA THR A 141 49.44 -47.66 -13.92
C THR A 141 49.83 -46.42 -13.12
N ALA A 142 51.14 -46.19 -13.00
CA ALA A 142 51.70 -45.06 -12.27
C ALA A 142 51.34 -43.74 -12.98
N ALA A 143 50.58 -42.88 -12.29
CA ALA A 143 50.27 -41.53 -12.74
C ALA A 143 51.28 -40.52 -12.13
N PRO A 144 51.68 -39.48 -12.89
CA PRO A 144 52.78 -38.59 -12.53
C PRO A 144 52.42 -37.68 -11.34
N THR A 145 53.32 -37.62 -10.36
CA THR A 145 53.27 -36.67 -9.24
C THR A 145 53.37 -35.23 -9.75
N ARG A 146 52.21 -34.59 -9.92
CA ARG A 146 52.09 -33.14 -10.15
C ARG A 146 52.40 -32.41 -8.85
N THR A 147 53.55 -31.73 -8.81
CA THR A 147 53.92 -30.83 -7.72
C THR A 147 52.81 -29.80 -7.52
N LYS A 148 52.23 -29.77 -6.31
CA LYS A 148 51.17 -28.82 -5.94
C LYS A 148 51.80 -27.42 -5.93
N ALA A 149 51.49 -26.61 -6.94
CA ALA A 149 51.75 -25.18 -6.88
C ALA A 149 51.04 -24.62 -5.63
N PRO A 150 51.70 -23.73 -4.85
CA PRO A 150 51.11 -23.17 -3.64
C PRO A 150 49.79 -22.48 -4.00
N TYR A 151 48.70 -22.94 -3.38
CA TYR A 151 47.37 -22.40 -3.60
C TYR A 151 47.36 -20.94 -3.12
N LYS A 152 47.37 -20.00 -4.06
CA LYS A 152 47.35 -18.57 -3.76
C LYS A 152 45.91 -18.17 -3.55
N TYR A 153 45.53 -17.88 -2.29
CA TYR A 153 44.19 -17.41 -1.97
C TYR A 153 43.83 -16.18 -2.83
N PRO A 154 42.62 -16.11 -3.38
CA PRO A 154 42.18 -14.94 -4.13
C PRO A 154 42.20 -13.72 -3.19
N LYS A 155 42.89 -12.66 -3.62
CA LYS A 155 42.89 -11.40 -2.88
C LYS A 155 41.52 -10.74 -3.03
N VAL A 156 40.78 -10.64 -1.93
CA VAL A 156 39.56 -9.82 -1.86
C VAL A 156 39.98 -8.37 -1.68
N ASP A 157 39.83 -7.56 -2.72
CA ASP A 157 40.07 -6.12 -2.66
C ASP A 157 38.77 -5.32 -2.53
N ARG A 158 38.88 -4.00 -2.36
CA ARG A 158 37.70 -3.12 -2.22
C ARG A 158 36.79 -3.13 -3.45
N SER A 159 37.30 -3.46 -4.64
CA SER A 159 36.44 -3.55 -5.84
C SER A 159 35.51 -4.75 -5.75
N ILE A 160 35.97 -5.85 -5.14
CA ILE A 160 35.16 -7.04 -4.87
C ILE A 160 34.12 -6.74 -3.78
N LEU A 161 34.52 -6.05 -2.70
CA LEU A 161 33.55 -5.62 -1.66
C LEU A 161 32.50 -4.65 -2.20
N ALA A 162 32.88 -3.71 -3.06
CA ALA A 162 31.93 -2.80 -3.71
C ALA A 162 30.99 -3.53 -4.70
N LYS A 163 31.46 -4.61 -5.34
CA LYS A 163 30.62 -5.49 -6.15
C LYS A 163 29.66 -6.31 -5.31
N LEU A 164 30.10 -6.83 -4.16
CA LEU A 164 29.24 -7.57 -3.23
C LEU A 164 28.17 -6.66 -2.60
N ASP A 165 28.51 -5.44 -2.21
CA ASP A 165 27.55 -4.44 -1.70
C ASP A 165 26.54 -4.03 -2.80
N ARG A 166 26.98 -3.89 -4.06
CA ARG A 166 26.05 -3.73 -5.19
C ARG A 166 25.14 -4.93 -5.41
N LEU A 167 25.65 -6.16 -5.25
CA LEU A 167 24.86 -7.38 -5.40
C LEU A 167 23.87 -7.54 -4.24
N GLU A 168 24.26 -7.21 -3.01
CA GLU A 168 23.39 -7.24 -1.84
C GLU A 168 22.23 -6.25 -2.00
N ARG A 169 22.50 -5.04 -2.48
CA ARG A 169 21.45 -4.07 -2.83
C ARG A 169 20.56 -4.57 -3.98
N PHE A 170 21.15 -5.17 -5.00
CA PHE A 170 20.40 -5.78 -6.10
C PHE A 170 19.42 -6.86 -5.62
N PHE A 171 19.87 -7.77 -4.75
CA PHE A 171 18.99 -8.80 -4.18
C PHE A 171 17.97 -8.26 -3.17
N ALA A 172 18.33 -7.23 -2.40
CA ALA A 172 17.42 -6.56 -1.48
C ALA A 172 16.31 -5.78 -2.20
N ASP A 173 16.61 -5.24 -3.39
CA ASP A 173 15.65 -4.50 -4.20
C ASP A 173 14.72 -5.43 -5.00
N ASP A 174 15.21 -6.58 -5.50
CA ASP A 174 14.43 -7.47 -6.37
C ASP A 174 13.62 -8.55 -5.65
N TYR A 175 14.05 -9.07 -4.49
CA TYR A 175 13.44 -10.28 -3.91
C TYR A 175 12.76 -10.12 -2.54
N GLY A 176 12.99 -9.02 -1.80
CA GLY A 176 12.30 -8.72 -0.55
C GLY A 176 12.38 -9.77 0.58
N LEU A 177 13.09 -10.88 0.37
CA LEU A 177 13.41 -11.95 1.31
C LEU A 177 14.79 -12.49 0.92
N SER A 178 15.67 -12.73 1.90
CA SER A 178 16.90 -13.49 1.66
C SER A 178 16.53 -14.90 1.17
N PRO A 179 17.11 -15.42 0.08
CA PRO A 179 16.83 -16.78 -0.37
C PRO A 179 17.17 -17.78 0.74
N PRO A 180 16.44 -18.92 0.85
CA PRO A 180 16.75 -19.95 1.82
C PRO A 180 18.18 -20.43 1.61
N MET A 181 19.02 -20.23 2.64
CA MET A 181 20.42 -20.65 2.61
C MET A 181 20.47 -22.17 2.41
N PRO A 182 21.15 -22.69 1.37
CA PRO A 182 21.40 -24.12 1.26
C PRO A 182 22.19 -24.55 2.49
N THR A 183 21.79 -25.68 3.10
CA THR A 183 22.45 -26.26 4.27
C THR A 183 23.96 -26.37 4.01
N PRO A 184 24.82 -25.75 4.85
CA PRO A 184 26.22 -25.60 4.52
C PRO A 184 26.95 -26.94 4.57
N LYS A 185 27.54 -27.37 3.45
CA LYS A 185 28.70 -28.25 3.50
C LYS A 185 29.82 -27.48 4.21
N ARG A 186 30.43 -28.10 5.22
CA ARG A 186 31.41 -27.53 6.17
C ARG A 186 32.66 -26.95 5.48
N HIS A 187 32.53 -25.79 4.87
CA HIS A 187 33.64 -24.93 4.51
C HIS A 187 33.38 -23.59 5.18
N GLY A 188 34.13 -23.33 6.26
CA GLY A 188 34.09 -22.04 6.94
C GLY A 188 34.40 -20.91 5.96
N PRO A 189 33.92 -19.68 6.23
CA PRO A 189 34.24 -18.52 5.41
C PRO A 189 35.77 -18.36 5.28
N PRO A 190 36.27 -17.93 4.11
CA PRO A 190 37.71 -17.80 3.89
C PRO A 190 38.33 -16.84 4.91
N LEU A 191 39.49 -17.23 5.44
CA LEU A 191 40.25 -16.43 6.41
C LEU A 191 40.64 -15.08 5.80
N ILE A 192 40.11 -13.99 6.34
CA ILE A 192 40.45 -12.62 5.92
C ILE A 192 41.81 -12.27 6.55
N THR A 193 42.88 -12.30 5.76
CA THR A 193 44.27 -12.09 6.25
C THR A 193 44.70 -10.62 6.31
N GLY A 194 43.82 -9.67 5.98
CA GLY A 194 44.09 -8.25 6.20
C GLY A 194 43.16 -7.33 5.40
N ILE A 195 42.55 -6.37 6.08
CA ILE A 195 41.80 -5.26 5.47
C ILE A 195 42.77 -4.06 5.39
N PRO A 196 43.18 -3.59 4.20
CA PRO A 196 44.12 -2.48 4.11
C PRO A 196 43.49 -1.19 4.65
N GLU A 197 44.17 -0.58 5.64
CA GLU A 197 43.80 0.69 6.23
C GLU A 197 43.85 1.82 5.18
N PRO A 198 42.91 2.78 5.23
CA PRO A 198 42.90 3.90 4.30
C PRO A 198 44.14 4.77 4.50
N ARG A 199 45.01 4.81 3.49
CA ARG A 199 46.04 5.87 3.38
C ARG A 199 45.34 7.23 3.34
N ARG A 200 45.48 8.00 4.42
CA ARG A 200 45.05 9.40 4.47
C ARG A 200 45.81 10.17 3.39
N ALA A 201 45.06 10.78 2.46
CA ALA A 201 45.65 11.66 1.46
C ALA A 201 46.35 12.85 2.15
N PRO A 202 47.53 13.30 1.67
CA PRO A 202 48.20 14.47 2.22
C PRO A 202 47.30 15.70 2.04
N ARG A 203 47.05 16.43 3.13
CA ARG A 203 46.33 17.70 3.11
C ARG A 203 47.17 18.74 2.35
N SER A 204 46.80 19.04 1.10
CA SER A 204 47.34 20.20 0.40
C SER A 204 46.66 21.48 0.89
N SER A 205 47.37 22.26 1.69
CA SER A 205 46.98 23.63 2.02
C SER A 205 47.11 24.52 0.78
N LYS A 206 46.00 24.78 0.08
CA LYS A 206 45.93 25.88 -0.89
C LYS A 206 44.86 26.87 -0.47
N ARG A 207 45.36 27.92 0.18
CA ARG A 207 44.70 29.18 0.49
C ARG A 207 44.45 29.90 -0.85
N GLY A 208 43.19 30.04 -1.24
CA GLY A 208 42.77 30.66 -2.48
C GLY A 208 41.55 31.54 -2.25
N ASN A 209 41.82 32.85 -2.21
CA ASN A 209 40.88 33.95 -2.06
C ASN A 209 40.15 34.21 -3.40
N ARG A 210 38.81 34.25 -3.40
CA ARG A 210 37.84 34.79 -4.40
C ARG A 210 36.45 34.33 -3.92
N GLY A 211 35.40 35.14 -3.76
CA GLY A 211 35.01 36.38 -4.42
C GLY A 211 33.61 36.16 -4.99
N GLY A 212 32.59 36.75 -4.35
CA GLY A 212 31.27 37.14 -4.87
C GLY A 212 30.47 36.16 -5.76
N GLY A 213 29.34 35.68 -5.24
CA GLY A 213 28.32 34.98 -6.03
C GLY A 213 27.17 34.47 -5.16
N SER A 214 26.30 35.39 -4.73
CA SER A 214 25.06 35.11 -4.00
C SER A 214 24.06 34.35 -4.88
N SER A 215 23.92 33.04 -4.65
CA SER A 215 22.73 32.27 -5.06
C SER A 215 21.67 32.35 -3.96
N PRO A 216 20.36 32.41 -4.31
CA PRO A 216 19.28 32.49 -3.35
C PRO A 216 19.21 31.21 -2.51
N GLY A 217 19.12 31.41 -1.20
CA GLY A 217 19.24 30.39 -0.17
C GLY A 217 18.16 29.32 -0.26
N LYS A 218 18.60 28.07 -0.23
CA LYS A 218 17.84 26.97 0.36
C LYS A 218 17.95 27.17 1.87
N ASP A 219 16.91 27.71 2.48
CA ASP A 219 16.76 27.78 3.93
C ASP A 219 16.82 26.36 4.49
N THR A 220 18.03 25.96 4.85
CA THR A 220 18.26 24.77 5.65
C THR A 220 17.99 25.27 7.07
N PRO A 221 16.98 24.74 7.79
CA PRO A 221 16.67 25.22 9.12
C PRO A 221 17.95 25.12 9.96
N SER A 222 18.40 26.28 10.42
CA SER A 222 19.50 26.40 11.37
C SER A 222 19.26 25.42 12.52
N SER A 223 20.34 24.80 12.99
CA SER A 223 20.48 23.92 14.16
C SER A 223 20.04 24.58 15.49
N ALA A 224 18.92 25.31 15.50
CA ALA A 224 18.33 25.93 16.65
C ALA A 224 17.68 24.84 17.51
N ASN A 225 18.36 24.53 18.63
CA ASN A 225 17.91 23.72 19.77
C ASN A 225 17.13 22.44 19.42
N ALA A 226 17.84 21.31 19.30
CA ALA A 226 17.22 19.98 19.31
C ALA A 226 16.34 19.72 20.56
N ASN A 227 16.54 20.49 21.65
CA ASN A 227 15.70 20.47 22.84
C ASN A 227 14.33 21.16 22.64
N ALA A 228 14.19 22.03 21.63
CA ALA A 228 12.98 22.81 21.38
C ALA A 228 11.79 21.99 20.87
N ILE A 229 11.97 20.70 20.52
CA ILE A 229 10.88 19.83 20.03
C ILE A 229 9.82 19.60 21.12
N CYS A 230 10.21 19.61 22.39
CA CYS A 230 9.30 19.35 23.51
C CYS A 230 9.50 20.32 24.69
N GLU A 231 10.65 20.99 24.79
CA GLU A 231 10.93 21.97 25.84
C GLU A 231 10.54 23.39 25.37
N SER A 232 9.30 23.56 24.92
CA SER A 232 8.77 24.90 24.69
C SER A 232 8.55 25.58 26.04
N PRO A 233 9.06 26.82 26.26
CA PRO A 233 8.82 27.56 27.50
C PRO A 233 7.33 27.74 27.82
N ALA A 234 6.48 27.69 26.78
CA ALA A 234 5.04 27.76 26.95
C ALA A 234 4.49 26.50 27.62
N HIS A 235 5.00 25.30 27.30
CA HIS A 235 4.42 24.01 27.66
C HIS A 235 5.52 22.98 27.97
N PRO A 236 5.95 22.85 29.24
CA PRO A 236 6.95 21.87 29.64
C PRO A 236 6.33 20.46 29.71
N ARG A 237 5.92 19.91 28.56
CA ARG A 237 5.49 18.51 28.50
C ARG A 237 6.73 17.61 28.50
N PRO A 238 6.73 16.50 29.26
CA PRO A 238 7.82 15.54 29.17
C PRO A 238 7.92 15.01 27.74
N CYS A 239 9.13 14.91 27.21
CA CYS A 239 9.42 14.48 25.85
C CYS A 239 9.06 13.01 25.63
N ARG A 240 7.77 12.72 25.44
CA ARG A 240 7.24 11.36 25.26
C ARG A 240 6.81 11.15 23.82
N PHE A 241 7.38 10.14 23.17
CA PHE A 241 7.18 9.87 21.75
C PHE A 241 6.45 8.55 21.53
N LEU A 242 5.65 8.51 20.46
CA LEU A 242 5.13 7.29 19.85
C LEU A 242 5.72 7.17 18.44
N LEU A 243 6.57 6.16 18.20
CA LEU A 243 7.26 5.93 16.93
C LEU A 243 6.63 4.74 16.19
N PRO A 244 5.89 4.97 15.08
CA PRO A 244 5.41 3.89 14.22
C PRO A 244 6.59 3.28 13.46
N LEU A 245 7.04 2.11 13.89
CA LEU A 245 8.15 1.41 13.25
C LEU A 245 7.74 0.88 11.87
N ARG A 246 6.59 0.22 11.80
CA ARG A 246 6.02 -0.36 10.59
C ARG A 246 4.51 -0.36 10.68
N VAL A 247 3.84 -0.01 9.58
CA VAL A 247 2.40 -0.24 9.38
C VAL A 247 2.25 -1.31 8.30
N ALA A 248 1.77 -2.50 8.65
CA ALA A 248 1.81 -3.70 7.81
C ALA A 248 0.76 -3.72 6.67
N GLU A 249 0.35 -2.57 6.17
CA GLU A 249 -0.67 -2.41 5.14
C GLU A 249 -0.15 -1.62 3.94
N GLN A 250 -0.81 -1.74 2.79
CA GLN A 250 -0.49 -0.89 1.63
C GLN A 250 -1.04 0.53 1.83
N GLU A 251 -0.41 1.49 1.17
CA GLU A 251 -0.70 2.94 1.16
C GLU A 251 -2.14 3.30 1.54
N SER A 252 -3.13 2.80 0.81
CA SER A 252 -4.54 3.20 0.98
C SER A 252 -5.11 2.84 2.35
N LYS A 253 -4.74 1.67 2.88
CA LYS A 253 -5.12 1.21 4.22
C LYS A 253 -4.14 1.70 5.29
N ALA A 254 -2.86 1.83 4.95
CA ALA A 254 -1.83 2.33 5.86
C ALA A 254 -2.16 3.75 6.34
N ARG A 255 -2.78 4.59 5.49
CA ARG A 255 -3.31 5.91 5.87
C ARG A 255 -4.34 5.85 7.00
N ILE A 256 -5.25 4.89 6.92
CA ILE A 256 -6.29 4.67 7.95
C ILE A 256 -5.61 4.27 9.27
N HIS A 257 -4.70 3.31 9.22
CA HIS A 257 -3.97 2.86 10.41
C HIS A 257 -3.08 3.95 11.00
N LEU A 258 -2.41 4.77 10.19
CA LEU A 258 -1.61 5.88 10.70
C LEU A 258 -2.50 6.90 11.43
N SER A 259 -3.69 7.16 10.92
CA SER A 259 -4.66 8.05 11.58
C SER A 259 -5.09 7.49 12.95
N GLN A 260 -5.22 6.16 13.06
CA GLN A 260 -5.49 5.48 14.33
C GLN A 260 -4.31 5.54 15.30
N ILE A 261 -3.08 5.39 14.79
CA ILE A 261 -1.87 5.53 15.61
C ILE A 261 -1.71 6.97 16.08
N ALA A 262 -2.10 7.97 15.28
CA ALA A 262 -2.16 9.37 15.71
C ALA A 262 -3.19 9.60 16.81
N GLN A 263 -4.38 9.00 16.70
CA GLN A 263 -5.38 9.01 17.78
C GLN A 263 -4.84 8.36 19.05
N LEU A 264 -4.18 7.20 18.93
CA LEU A 264 -3.55 6.50 20.06
C LEU A 264 -2.45 7.37 20.71
N ALA A 265 -1.60 8.02 19.92
CA ALA A 265 -0.57 8.94 20.43
C ALA A 265 -1.18 10.04 21.29
N ARG A 266 -2.27 10.66 20.81
CA ARG A 266 -3.00 11.69 21.56
C ARG A 266 -3.59 11.16 22.86
N GLN A 267 -4.25 10.00 22.82
CA GLN A 267 -4.85 9.38 24.01
C GLN A 267 -3.80 8.96 25.05
N LEU A 268 -2.58 8.62 24.61
CA LEU A 268 -1.44 8.34 25.48
C LEU A 268 -0.67 9.60 25.91
N ASN A 269 -1.10 10.80 25.48
CA ASN A 269 -0.39 12.07 25.69
C ASN A 269 1.08 12.02 25.21
N ARG A 270 1.28 11.54 23.98
CA ARG A 270 2.60 11.38 23.33
C ARG A 270 2.65 12.12 22.01
N THR A 271 3.80 12.70 21.69
CA THR A 271 4.10 13.27 20.38
C THR A 271 4.28 12.13 19.38
N LEU A 272 3.52 12.15 18.29
CA LEU A 272 3.64 11.18 17.22
C LEU A 272 4.91 11.47 16.39
N VAL A 273 5.81 10.51 16.26
CA VAL A 273 6.90 10.62 15.28
C VAL A 273 6.36 10.21 13.91
N LEU A 274 6.38 11.12 12.94
CA LEU A 274 5.96 10.84 11.58
C LEU A 274 6.94 9.88 10.93
N PRO A 275 6.50 8.67 10.54
CA PRO A 275 7.39 7.68 9.94
C PRO A 275 7.73 8.05 8.50
N ASN A 276 8.83 7.49 7.98
CA ASN A 276 9.15 7.58 6.57
C ASN A 276 8.15 6.79 5.69
N VAL A 277 8.21 7.01 4.39
CA VAL A 277 7.33 6.41 3.38
C VAL A 277 8.14 5.89 2.18
N GLY A 278 7.58 4.92 1.47
CA GLY A 278 8.20 4.36 0.26
C GLY A 278 7.59 3.03 -0.15
N LYS A 279 7.69 2.67 -1.43
CA LYS A 279 7.19 1.40 -1.99
C LYS A 279 5.73 1.09 -1.60
N SER A 280 4.85 2.10 -1.59
CA SER A 280 3.44 2.01 -1.11
C SER A 280 3.29 1.64 0.37
N LYS A 281 4.26 1.96 1.23
CA LYS A 281 4.26 1.60 2.65
C LYS A 281 4.63 2.80 3.54
N ILE A 282 4.31 2.67 4.83
CA ILE A 282 4.56 3.66 5.89
C ILE A 282 5.33 2.98 7.01
N GLY A 283 6.44 3.56 7.46
CA GLY A 283 7.32 3.00 8.49
C GLY A 283 8.67 3.69 8.58
N ALA A 284 9.30 3.62 9.74
CA ALA A 284 10.53 4.38 10.05
C ALA A 284 11.76 3.98 9.20
N CYS A 285 11.70 2.82 8.53
CA CYS A 285 12.78 2.30 7.72
C CYS A 285 12.79 2.75 6.26
N PHE A 286 11.71 3.35 5.75
CA PHE A 286 11.65 3.73 4.34
C PHE A 286 12.53 4.94 4.01
N LYS A 287 12.74 5.13 2.71
CA LYS A 287 13.68 6.12 2.16
C LYS A 287 13.18 7.56 2.30
N TRP A 288 11.91 7.79 1.99
CA TRP A 288 11.40 9.14 1.82
C TRP A 288 10.84 9.71 3.13
N PRO A 289 11.10 10.98 3.46
CA PRO A 289 10.41 11.67 4.54
C PRO A 289 8.89 11.63 4.35
N PHE A 290 8.13 11.65 5.44
CA PHE A 290 6.67 11.58 5.43
C PHE A 290 6.02 12.61 4.49
N SER A 291 6.48 13.86 4.60
CA SER A 291 6.09 15.01 3.79
C SER A 291 6.30 14.85 2.28
N THR A 292 7.06 13.83 1.85
CA THR A 292 7.19 13.51 0.43
C THR A 292 5.86 13.04 -0.14
N TYR A 293 5.13 12.16 0.56
CA TYR A 293 3.87 11.59 0.09
C TYR A 293 2.65 12.34 0.61
N TYR A 294 2.72 12.82 1.85
CA TYR A 294 1.55 13.30 2.58
C TYR A 294 1.74 14.71 3.11
N GLU A 295 0.63 15.37 3.41
CA GLU A 295 0.63 16.67 4.07
C GLU A 295 0.57 16.46 5.60
N PRO A 296 1.64 16.74 6.37
CA PRO A 296 1.66 16.51 7.82
C PRO A 296 0.51 17.18 8.56
N SER A 297 0.14 18.39 8.14
CA SER A 297 -0.94 19.17 8.74
C SER A 297 -2.31 18.48 8.64
N SER A 298 -2.51 17.56 7.70
CA SER A 298 -3.76 16.79 7.55
C SER A 298 -3.97 15.70 8.60
N LEU A 299 -2.95 15.39 9.43
CA LEU A 299 -3.12 14.55 10.62
C LEU A 299 -3.70 15.32 11.82
N LEU A 300 -3.74 16.65 11.75
CA LEU A 300 -4.37 17.47 12.76
C LEU A 300 -5.89 17.32 12.64
N LEU A 301 -6.56 17.06 13.75
CA LEU A 301 -8.01 17.02 13.79
C LEU A 301 -8.52 18.47 13.65
N ASP A 302 -9.55 18.69 12.82
CA ASP A 302 -10.13 19.99 12.43
C ASP A 302 -10.65 20.86 13.61
N LYS A 303 -10.46 20.41 14.86
CA LYS A 303 -10.83 21.10 16.10
C LYS A 303 -9.71 21.02 17.13
N ALA A 304 -8.48 21.33 16.76
CA ALA A 304 -7.51 21.80 17.74
C ALA A 304 -8.02 23.16 18.28
N VAL A 305 -8.89 23.09 19.29
CA VAL A 305 -9.46 24.25 20.00
C VAL A 305 -8.35 25.01 20.74
N ASP A 306 -7.21 24.36 20.96
CA ASP A 306 -6.03 24.91 21.59
C ASP A 306 -4.83 24.84 20.63
N PRO A 307 -4.10 25.95 20.38
CA PRO A 307 -2.84 25.96 19.65
C PRO A 307 -1.82 24.93 20.18
N SER A 308 -1.93 24.51 21.44
CA SER A 308 -1.09 23.47 22.04
C SER A 308 -1.29 22.06 21.44
N ASP A 309 -2.41 21.82 20.75
CA ASP A 309 -2.68 20.57 20.02
C ASP A 309 -1.97 20.53 18.65
N LEU A 310 -1.43 21.65 18.17
CA LEU A 310 -0.69 21.72 16.89
C LEU A 310 0.71 21.08 16.99
N GLU A 311 1.26 20.91 18.19
CA GLU A 311 2.57 20.25 18.43
C GLU A 311 2.45 18.72 18.58
N ALA A 312 1.40 18.11 18.03
CA ALA A 312 1.09 16.69 18.21
C ALA A 312 2.02 15.72 17.46
N PHE A 313 2.91 16.21 16.61
CA PHE A 313 3.82 15.35 15.85
C PHE A 313 5.20 15.98 15.56
N VAL A 314 6.17 15.14 15.23
CA VAL A 314 7.53 15.52 14.82
C VAL A 314 8.00 14.65 13.66
N GLU A 315 8.75 15.21 12.71
CA GLU A 315 9.36 14.44 11.61
C GLU A 315 10.46 13.48 12.13
N LEU A 316 10.64 12.34 11.47
CA LEU A 316 11.57 11.28 11.91
C LEU A 316 13.01 11.77 12.08
N GLU A 317 13.51 12.62 11.18
CA GLU A 317 14.89 13.13 11.25
C GLU A 317 15.08 14.13 12.40
N ALA A 318 14.04 14.88 12.74
CA ALA A 318 14.06 15.77 13.91
C ALA A 318 14.05 14.94 15.21
N PHE A 319 13.23 13.88 15.28
CA PHE A 319 13.27 12.92 16.39
C PHE A 319 14.65 12.24 16.52
N ARG A 320 15.29 11.82 15.42
CA ARG A 320 16.65 11.27 15.46
C ARG A 320 17.67 12.27 15.97
N SER A 321 17.58 13.52 15.53
CA SER A 321 18.48 14.58 15.99
C SER A 321 18.33 14.83 17.50
N TRP A 322 17.11 14.78 18.02
CA TRP A 322 16.83 14.82 19.45
C TRP A 322 17.44 13.64 20.19
N TRP A 323 17.23 12.42 19.69
CA TRP A 323 17.77 11.18 20.25
C TRP A 323 19.30 11.22 20.35
N ASP A 324 19.98 11.50 19.23
CA ASP A 324 21.44 11.57 19.13
C ASP A 324 22.02 12.63 20.07
N THR A 325 21.29 13.74 20.25
CA THR A 325 21.72 14.81 21.15
C THR A 325 21.67 14.34 22.60
N ARG A 326 20.61 13.64 23.03
CA ARG A 326 20.53 13.11 24.40
C ARG A 326 21.63 12.08 24.68
N GLU A 327 21.88 11.19 23.73
CA GLU A 327 22.94 10.17 23.85
C GLU A 327 24.32 10.82 24.01
N LYS A 328 24.66 11.81 23.16
CA LYS A 328 25.95 12.51 23.21
C LYS A 328 26.20 13.28 24.49
N HIS A 329 25.14 13.82 25.11
CA HIS A 329 25.29 14.60 26.35
C HIS A 329 25.41 13.71 27.60
N GLY A 330 25.50 12.38 27.45
CA GLY A 330 25.60 11.46 28.59
C GLY A 330 24.40 11.54 29.53
N ARG A 331 23.28 12.09 29.04
CA ARG A 331 22.03 12.13 29.80
C ARG A 331 21.50 10.70 29.88
N VAL A 332 20.79 10.41 30.97
CA VAL A 332 20.11 9.13 31.25
C VAL A 332 19.69 8.43 29.94
N PRO A 333 20.08 7.15 29.72
CA PRO A 333 19.71 6.41 28.52
C PRO A 333 18.22 6.56 28.25
N VAL A 334 17.88 6.90 27.01
CA VAL A 334 16.48 7.12 26.65
C VAL A 334 15.72 5.82 26.86
N ASN A 335 14.72 5.86 27.74
CA ASN A 335 13.93 4.68 28.07
C ASN A 335 12.96 4.40 26.92
N SER A 336 12.95 3.17 26.41
CA SER A 336 12.09 2.83 25.29
C SER A 336 11.41 1.48 25.45
N GLN A 337 10.19 1.37 24.94
CA GLN A 337 9.40 0.15 24.95
C GLN A 337 8.98 -0.21 23.52
N LEU A 338 9.31 -1.41 23.04
CA LEU A 338 8.77 -1.94 21.79
C LEU A 338 7.46 -2.68 22.06
N ILE A 339 6.41 -2.30 21.35
CA ILE A 339 5.10 -2.94 21.36
C ILE A 339 4.74 -3.35 19.94
N SER A 340 4.55 -4.65 19.72
CA SER A 340 4.04 -5.19 18.46
C SER A 340 2.56 -5.52 18.61
N VAL A 341 1.72 -4.98 17.73
CA VAL A 341 0.27 -5.23 17.73
C VAL A 341 -0.06 -6.05 16.47
N ALA A 342 -0.62 -7.24 16.64
CA ALA A 342 -0.88 -8.20 15.57
C ALA A 342 -2.19 -8.95 15.80
N PRO A 343 -2.80 -9.60 14.80
CA PRO A 343 -4.03 -10.39 14.99
C PRO A 343 -3.80 -11.67 15.79
N THR A 344 -2.58 -12.18 15.82
CA THR A 344 -2.22 -13.43 16.51
C THR A 344 -0.89 -13.25 17.21
N LEU A 345 -0.70 -13.98 18.31
CA LEU A 345 0.61 -14.06 18.94
C LEU A 345 1.61 -14.80 18.03
N PRO A 346 2.90 -14.47 18.15
CA PRO A 346 3.96 -15.22 17.50
C PRO A 346 3.98 -16.71 17.93
N ALA A 347 4.24 -17.64 16.99
CA ALA A 347 4.03 -19.09 17.19
C ALA A 347 5.00 -19.80 18.19
N HIS A 348 6.20 -19.26 18.39
CA HIS A 348 7.19 -19.80 19.35
C HIS A 348 6.85 -19.44 20.80
N ASP A 349 6.19 -20.38 21.48
CA ASP A 349 5.76 -20.27 22.89
C ASP A 349 6.93 -20.31 23.89
N SER A 350 8.09 -20.85 23.51
CA SER A 350 9.23 -21.09 24.42
C SER A 350 9.82 -19.82 25.05
N PHE A 351 9.51 -18.64 24.52
CA PHE A 351 9.97 -17.35 25.02
C PHE A 351 8.86 -16.49 25.61
N ARG A 352 7.62 -17.01 25.65
CA ARG A 352 6.42 -16.30 26.10
C ARG A 352 6.33 -16.35 27.61
N GLU A 353 6.24 -15.19 28.24
CA GLU A 353 5.93 -15.10 29.67
C GLU A 353 4.41 -15.17 29.89
N HIS A 354 4.00 -15.32 31.15
CA HIS A 354 2.59 -15.24 31.54
C HIS A 354 1.95 -13.95 31.00
N PRO A 355 0.67 -14.00 30.61
CA PRO A 355 -0.03 -12.84 30.07
C PRO A 355 0.09 -11.66 31.04
N LEU A 356 0.57 -10.53 30.54
CA LEU A 356 0.65 -9.28 31.26
C LEU A 356 -0.72 -8.63 31.41
N TYR A 357 -1.60 -8.87 30.43
CA TYR A 357 -2.94 -8.34 30.33
C TYR A 357 -3.77 -9.25 29.43
N GLY A 358 -5.05 -9.42 29.78
CA GLY A 358 -6.01 -10.18 28.99
C GLY A 358 -7.43 -9.76 29.31
N ASN A 359 -8.22 -9.40 28.30
CA ASN A 359 -9.65 -9.05 28.49
C ASN A 359 -10.58 -9.74 27.47
N GLY A 360 -10.12 -10.87 26.90
CA GLY A 360 -10.80 -11.60 25.82
C GLY A 360 -10.55 -11.03 24.42
N ASP A 361 -10.39 -9.72 24.31
CA ASP A 361 -10.20 -9.02 23.03
C ASP A 361 -8.74 -8.79 22.69
N ILE A 362 -7.98 -8.47 23.73
CA ILE A 362 -6.55 -8.24 23.66
C ILE A 362 -5.87 -9.17 24.64
N GLU A 363 -4.79 -9.80 24.19
CA GLU A 363 -3.88 -10.57 25.04
C GLU A 363 -2.47 -10.00 24.89
N VAL A 364 -1.77 -9.76 26.00
CA VAL A 364 -0.47 -9.10 26.01
C VAL A 364 0.58 -9.97 26.66
N HIS A 365 1.73 -10.15 26.00
CA HIS A 365 2.85 -10.95 26.52
C HIS A 365 4.17 -10.21 26.39
N ALA A 366 5.02 -10.32 27.42
CA ALA A 366 6.43 -10.00 27.30
C ALA A 366 7.21 -11.20 26.75
N TYR A 367 8.30 -10.91 26.03
CA TYR A 367 9.20 -11.91 25.48
C TYR A 367 10.63 -11.66 25.95
N LYS A 368 11.30 -12.71 26.42
CA LYS A 368 12.65 -12.63 27.01
C LYS A 368 13.74 -12.21 26.03
N VAL A 369 13.58 -12.53 24.75
CA VAL A 369 14.63 -12.35 23.75
C VAL A 369 14.07 -11.74 22.47
N PHE A 370 14.76 -10.72 21.96
CA PHE A 370 14.51 -10.14 20.64
C PHE A 370 14.77 -11.14 19.50
N GLY A 371 15.64 -12.13 19.74
CA GLY A 371 16.29 -12.95 18.71
C GLY A 371 15.37 -13.87 17.91
N ALA A 372 14.25 -14.33 18.48
CA ALA A 372 13.34 -15.23 17.76
C ALA A 372 12.57 -14.54 16.61
N TRP A 373 12.60 -13.20 16.53
CA TRP A 373 11.69 -12.44 15.65
C TRP A 373 12.37 -11.29 14.91
N ASN A 374 13.71 -11.23 14.95
CA ASN A 374 14.48 -10.27 14.17
C ASN A 374 14.19 -10.36 12.65
N SER A 375 13.66 -11.48 12.17
CA SER A 375 13.20 -11.65 10.79
C SER A 375 12.00 -10.77 10.43
N ASP A 376 11.12 -10.48 11.38
CA ASP A 376 9.84 -9.82 11.12
C ASP A 376 9.93 -8.31 11.34
N LEU A 377 10.93 -7.88 12.10
CA LEU A 377 11.27 -6.48 12.22
C LEU A 377 11.96 -6.00 10.95
N PRO A 378 11.69 -4.75 10.51
CA PRO A 378 12.43 -4.18 9.40
C PRO A 378 13.95 -4.22 9.64
N GLY A 379 14.72 -4.74 8.68
CA GLY A 379 16.18 -4.93 8.84
C GLY A 379 16.98 -3.66 9.14
N CYS A 380 16.39 -2.47 8.95
CA CYS A 380 17.01 -1.20 9.31
C CYS A 380 17.05 -0.93 10.83
N VAL A 381 16.26 -1.64 11.64
CA VAL A 381 16.08 -1.33 13.06
C VAL A 381 17.42 -1.31 13.80
N GLY A 382 18.23 -2.37 13.63
CA GLY A 382 19.52 -2.49 14.29
C GLY A 382 20.60 -1.52 13.81
N SER A 383 20.39 -0.82 12.68
CA SER A 383 21.33 0.18 12.16
C SER A 383 20.88 1.61 12.43
N LYS A 384 19.57 1.89 12.29
CA LYS A 384 18.97 3.23 12.46
C LYS A 384 18.55 3.55 13.90
N PHE A 385 18.34 2.55 14.73
CA PHE A 385 17.82 2.72 16.10
C PHE A 385 18.64 1.95 17.14
N ARG A 386 19.98 1.98 16.99
CA ARG A 386 20.91 1.37 17.94
C ARG A 386 20.76 1.98 19.34
N PRO A 387 20.86 1.11 20.36
CA PRO A 387 19.69 0.39 20.84
C PRO A 387 18.73 1.35 21.56
N LEU A 388 17.52 1.47 21.04
CA LEU A 388 16.33 1.68 21.89
C LEU A 388 16.41 0.60 22.99
N GLY A 389 16.61 1.02 24.24
CA GLY A 389 17.18 0.25 25.36
C GLY A 389 16.48 -1.08 25.73
N PRO A 390 16.99 -1.77 26.78
CA PRO A 390 16.78 -3.20 27.04
C PRO A 390 15.39 -3.57 27.60
N ALA A 391 14.33 -2.82 27.32
CA ALA A 391 12.99 -3.26 27.69
C ALA A 391 12.61 -4.52 26.92
N LEU A 392 12.00 -5.48 27.62
CA LEU A 392 11.49 -6.69 26.99
C LEU A 392 10.46 -6.30 25.92
N PRO A 393 10.57 -6.79 24.67
CA PRO A 393 9.55 -6.54 23.67
C PRO A 393 8.21 -7.12 24.14
N VAL A 394 7.15 -6.35 23.90
CA VAL A 394 5.79 -6.72 24.25
C VAL A 394 5.00 -6.99 22.97
N PHE A 395 4.21 -8.05 22.96
CA PHE A 395 3.28 -8.36 21.88
C PHE A 395 1.86 -8.28 22.39
N MET A 396 1.00 -7.66 21.58
CA MET A 396 -0.43 -7.56 21.78
C MET A 396 -1.11 -8.32 20.65
N SER A 397 -1.77 -9.41 20.98
CA SER A 397 -2.67 -10.10 20.06
C SER A 397 -4.04 -9.47 20.15
N ALA A 398 -4.57 -9.05 19.00
CA ALA A 398 -5.87 -8.45 18.86
C ALA A 398 -6.83 -9.45 18.20
N ASN A 399 -7.69 -10.03 19.03
CA ASN A 399 -8.78 -10.89 18.59
C ASN A 399 -9.87 -10.02 17.97
N ILE A 400 -9.70 -9.71 16.68
CA ILE A 400 -10.69 -8.98 15.90
C ILE A 400 -11.85 -9.94 15.60
N VAL A 401 -12.82 -9.99 16.50
CA VAL A 401 -14.05 -10.76 16.30
C VAL A 401 -14.93 -10.02 15.29
N THR A 402 -15.11 -10.63 14.12
CA THR A 402 -16.15 -10.21 13.17
C THR A 402 -17.50 -10.64 13.74
N THR A 403 -18.43 -9.70 13.91
CA THR A 403 -19.80 -10.01 14.32
C THR A 403 -20.49 -10.86 13.25
N LYS A 404 -21.55 -11.59 13.61
CA LYS A 404 -22.37 -12.34 12.64
C LYS A 404 -22.93 -11.45 11.53
N GLU A 405 -23.14 -10.18 11.83
CA GLU A 405 -23.55 -9.13 10.90
C GLU A 405 -22.39 -8.59 10.05
N GLY A 406 -21.20 -9.19 10.10
CA GLY A 406 -20.00 -8.77 9.35
C GLY A 406 -19.45 -7.40 9.75
N GLY A 407 -19.94 -6.81 10.84
CA GLY A 407 -19.34 -5.66 11.50
C GLY A 407 -18.07 -6.07 12.24
N VAL A 408 -17.06 -5.21 12.26
CA VAL A 408 -15.92 -5.38 13.16
C VAL A 408 -16.24 -4.62 14.44
N ARG A 409 -16.30 -5.31 15.59
CA ARG A 409 -16.46 -4.60 16.86
C ARG A 409 -15.22 -3.74 17.10
N PRO A 410 -15.36 -2.44 17.39
CA PRO A 410 -14.21 -1.61 17.72
C PRO A 410 -13.61 -2.09 19.04
N ILE A 411 -12.34 -2.47 19.00
CA ILE A 411 -11.55 -2.88 20.17
C ILE A 411 -10.54 -1.80 20.57
N GLY A 412 -10.71 -0.57 20.06
CA GLY A 412 -9.79 0.55 20.28
C GLY A 412 -9.57 0.87 21.76
N ASP A 413 -10.63 0.82 22.59
CA ASP A 413 -10.51 1.07 24.03
C ASP A 413 -9.71 -0.05 24.73
N ALA A 414 -9.94 -1.31 24.35
CA ALA A 414 -9.14 -2.44 24.85
C ALA A 414 -7.65 -2.32 24.45
N VAL A 415 -7.36 -1.82 23.24
CA VAL A 415 -6.00 -1.52 22.81
C VAL A 415 -5.40 -0.41 23.67
N LEU A 416 -6.13 0.68 23.91
CA LEU A 416 -5.66 1.78 24.76
C LEU A 416 -5.37 1.32 26.20
N ASP A 417 -6.26 0.52 26.78
CA ASP A 417 -6.09 -0.06 28.12
C ASP A 417 -4.88 -0.98 28.21
N ALA A 418 -4.66 -1.81 27.18
CA ALA A 418 -3.47 -2.65 27.07
C ALA A 418 -2.18 -1.82 27.01
N PHE A 419 -2.16 -0.73 26.22
CA PHE A 419 -1.02 0.20 26.19
C PHE A 419 -0.79 0.84 27.56
N ASN A 420 -1.83 1.39 28.20
CA ASN A 420 -1.70 1.99 29.53
C ASN A 420 -1.18 0.99 30.57
N THR A 421 -1.61 -0.27 30.50
CA THR A 421 -1.15 -1.34 31.39
C THR A 421 0.34 -1.62 31.18
N VAL A 422 0.78 -1.76 29.92
CA VAL A 422 2.19 -2.01 29.59
C VAL A 422 3.09 -0.85 30.01
N LEU A 423 2.63 0.39 29.80
CA LEU A 423 3.44 1.58 30.09
C LEU A 423 3.58 1.87 31.60
N LYS A 424 2.61 1.44 32.41
CA LYS A 424 2.65 1.61 33.88
C LYS A 424 3.36 0.47 34.60
N ARG A 425 3.53 -0.70 33.98
CA ARG A 425 4.06 -1.90 34.65
C ARG A 425 5.59 -1.92 34.62
N ARG A 426 6.21 -2.27 35.76
CA ARG A 426 7.62 -2.69 35.78
C ARG A 426 7.72 -4.05 35.10
N LEU A 427 8.19 -4.09 33.86
CA LEU A 427 8.64 -5.35 33.30
C LEU A 427 9.92 -5.75 34.07
N PRO A 428 10.02 -7.00 34.54
CA PRO A 428 11.27 -7.49 35.10
C PRO A 428 12.37 -7.18 34.08
N ARG A 429 13.42 -6.47 34.48
CA ARG A 429 14.62 -6.46 33.63
C ARG A 429 15.02 -7.92 33.48
N PRO A 430 15.38 -8.39 32.27
CA PRO A 430 16.02 -9.69 32.15
C PRO A 430 17.16 -9.67 33.15
N ALA A 431 17.04 -10.49 34.19
CA ALA A 431 18.08 -10.58 35.20
C ALA A 431 19.33 -10.95 34.42
N GLU A 432 20.31 -10.03 34.34
CA GLU A 432 21.67 -10.51 34.19
C GLU A 432 21.81 -11.55 35.30
N GLU A 433 22.18 -12.78 34.93
CA GLU A 433 22.25 -13.94 35.81
C GLU A 433 23.31 -13.74 36.91
N SER A 434 23.16 -12.73 37.76
CA SER A 434 23.83 -12.65 39.04
C SER A 434 23.08 -13.61 39.97
N PHE A 435 23.44 -14.88 39.85
CA PHE A 435 23.30 -15.84 40.94
C PHE A 435 23.91 -15.22 42.19
N LEU A 436 23.10 -14.66 43.09
CA LEU A 436 23.29 -14.57 44.55
C LEU A 436 22.26 -13.57 45.14
N GLU A 437 21.66 -13.97 46.26
CA GLU A 437 20.77 -13.22 47.16
C GLU A 437 19.25 -13.28 46.90
N GLN A 438 18.66 -14.34 47.45
CA GLN A 438 17.22 -14.60 47.51
C GLN A 438 16.51 -13.92 48.71
N ASP A 439 17.22 -13.17 49.56
CA ASP A 439 16.73 -12.81 50.91
C ASP A 439 16.30 -11.33 51.11
N VAL A 440 16.22 -10.50 50.05
CA VAL A 440 15.90 -9.06 50.16
C VAL A 440 14.57 -8.67 49.48
N ILE A 441 13.56 -9.53 49.45
CA ILE A 441 12.30 -9.27 48.70
C ILE A 441 11.20 -8.58 49.55
N ASN A 442 11.33 -8.50 50.87
CA ASN A 442 10.18 -8.09 51.70
C ASN A 442 10.03 -6.57 51.97
N ASN A 443 10.90 -5.69 51.45
CA ASN A 443 10.83 -4.23 51.72
C ASN A 443 11.08 -3.36 50.47
N VAL A 444 10.72 -3.80 49.27
CA VAL A 444 10.79 -2.93 48.09
C VAL A 444 9.57 -2.00 48.11
N GLU A 445 9.72 -0.84 48.74
CA GLU A 445 8.82 0.30 48.56
C GLU A 445 8.56 0.52 47.06
N ASP A 446 7.31 0.84 46.71
CA ASP A 446 6.84 1.10 45.34
C ASP A 446 7.66 2.21 44.67
N VAL A 447 8.80 1.84 44.06
CA VAL A 447 9.57 2.75 43.21
C VAL A 447 8.71 3.03 41.99
N GLU A 448 8.11 4.22 41.93
CA GLU A 448 7.40 4.71 40.76
C GLU A 448 8.28 4.54 39.52
N VAL A 449 7.87 3.62 38.64
CA VAL A 449 8.61 3.34 37.42
C VAL A 449 8.34 4.46 36.44
N ALA A 450 9.40 5.18 36.08
CA ALA A 450 9.32 6.19 35.04
C ALA A 450 8.84 5.54 33.72
N GLU A 451 7.72 6.01 33.20
CA GLU A 451 7.21 5.64 31.88
C GLU A 451 8.30 5.78 30.80
N PRO A 452 8.27 4.98 29.73
CA PRO A 452 9.26 5.09 28.66
C PRO A 452 9.14 6.43 27.94
N ASP A 453 10.29 7.04 27.64
CA ASP A 453 10.39 8.23 26.79
C ASP A 453 9.89 7.92 25.38
N VAL A 454 10.21 6.74 24.83
CA VAL A 454 9.88 6.36 23.45
C VAL A 454 9.12 5.04 23.40
N VAL A 455 7.91 5.06 22.86
CA VAL A 455 7.15 3.83 22.58
C VAL A 455 7.25 3.53 21.09
N VAL A 456 7.89 2.42 20.75
CA VAL A 456 8.07 1.95 19.38
C VAL A 456 6.93 1.01 19.06
N VAL A 457 6.18 1.28 18.00
CA VAL A 457 4.99 0.50 17.64
C VAL A 457 5.19 -0.20 16.31
N ASN A 458 5.17 -1.54 16.32
CA ASN A 458 5.05 -2.35 15.13
C ASN A 458 3.57 -2.71 14.94
N TRP A 459 2.91 -2.06 13.97
CA TRP A 459 1.46 -2.12 13.78
C TRP A 459 1.09 -3.06 12.64
N ASP A 460 0.76 -4.31 12.97
CA ASP A 460 0.41 -5.39 12.04
C ASP A 460 -1.07 -5.77 12.11
N LEU A 461 -1.95 -4.81 11.89
CA LEU A 461 -3.39 -5.05 11.85
C LEU A 461 -3.94 -4.87 10.43
N ARG A 462 -4.85 -5.75 10.04
CA ARG A 462 -5.53 -5.73 8.72
C ARG A 462 -6.76 -4.83 8.66
N HIS A 463 -7.35 -4.60 9.84
CA HIS A 463 -8.61 -3.92 10.03
C HIS A 463 -8.46 -2.79 11.05
N PRO A 464 -9.14 -1.65 10.86
CA PRO A 464 -9.14 -0.58 11.83
C PRO A 464 -9.74 -1.05 13.16
N VAL A 465 -9.08 -0.72 14.27
CA VAL A 465 -9.55 -1.10 15.63
C VAL A 465 -10.28 0.02 16.37
N PHE A 466 -9.96 1.27 16.08
CA PHE A 466 -10.72 2.43 16.54
C PHE A 466 -11.89 2.73 15.59
N PRO A 467 -13.04 3.18 16.12
CA PRO A 467 -14.13 3.64 15.28
C PRO A 467 -13.66 4.83 14.41
N PRO A 468 -14.19 4.99 13.18
CA PRO A 468 -13.89 6.16 12.37
C PRO A 468 -14.36 7.40 13.13
N SER A 469 -13.41 8.23 13.57
CA SER A 469 -13.76 9.47 14.23
C SER A 469 -14.30 10.45 13.18
N PRO A 470 -15.46 11.09 13.42
CA PRO A 470 -16.06 12.03 12.47
C PRO A 470 -15.18 13.25 12.21
N ASN A 471 -14.20 13.52 13.08
CA ASN A 471 -13.29 14.66 12.98
C ASN A 471 -11.90 14.27 12.42
N VAL A 472 -11.64 12.98 12.17
CA VAL A 472 -10.38 12.56 11.53
C VAL A 472 -10.48 12.88 10.06
N GLN A 473 -9.81 13.97 9.66
CA GLN A 473 -9.62 14.28 8.27
C GLN A 473 -8.85 13.14 7.62
N THR A 474 -9.25 12.75 6.42
CA THR A 474 -8.50 11.75 5.65
C THR A 474 -7.12 12.31 5.35
N LEU A 475 -6.05 11.59 5.72
CA LEU A 475 -4.67 12.01 5.47
C LEU A 475 -4.50 12.45 4.01
N GLN A 476 -4.19 13.72 3.76
CA GLN A 476 -4.09 14.29 2.42
C GLN A 476 -2.72 13.99 1.81
N TYR A 477 -2.69 13.92 0.48
CA TYR A 477 -1.42 13.83 -0.26
C TYR A 477 -0.69 15.18 -0.22
N SER A 478 0.64 15.15 -0.28
CA SER A 478 1.46 16.36 -0.29
C SER A 478 1.20 17.20 -1.55
N ALA A 479 1.45 18.51 -1.46
CA ALA A 479 1.39 19.41 -2.61
C ALA A 479 2.25 18.89 -3.78
N ARG A 480 3.42 18.33 -3.47
CA ARG A 480 4.33 17.73 -4.46
C ARG A 480 3.69 16.57 -5.23
N MET A 481 2.93 15.68 -4.56
CA MET A 481 2.22 14.60 -5.23
C MET A 481 1.14 15.15 -6.18
N HIS A 482 0.40 16.17 -5.75
CA HIS A 482 -0.59 16.83 -6.59
C HIS A 482 0.03 17.53 -7.81
N GLU A 483 1.17 18.20 -7.65
CA GLU A 483 1.92 18.84 -8.74
C GLU A 483 2.42 17.82 -9.76
N LEU A 484 3.00 16.70 -9.30
CA LEU A 484 3.44 15.62 -10.19
C LEU A 484 2.26 15.00 -10.94
N ALA A 485 1.15 14.71 -10.25
CA ALA A 485 -0.04 14.18 -10.88
C ALA A 485 -0.57 15.14 -11.95
N LYS A 486 -0.65 16.44 -11.65
CA LYS A 486 -1.06 17.47 -12.62
C LYS A 486 -0.09 17.58 -13.81
N ARG A 487 1.22 17.43 -13.56
CA ARG A 487 2.25 17.49 -14.59
C ARG A 487 2.09 16.36 -15.61
N TYR A 488 1.89 15.13 -15.14
CA TYR A 488 1.86 13.93 -15.99
C TYR A 488 0.46 13.49 -16.43
N ALA A 489 -0.61 14.03 -15.82
CA ALA A 489 -1.97 13.82 -16.31
C ALA A 489 -2.16 14.37 -17.74
N PRO A 490 -3.08 13.77 -18.52
CA PRO A 490 -3.58 14.37 -19.76
C PRO A 490 -4.09 15.79 -19.51
N LYS A 491 -3.83 16.68 -20.47
CA LYS A 491 -4.24 18.10 -20.38
C LYS A 491 -5.69 18.31 -20.81
N ASP A 492 -6.10 17.56 -21.81
CA ASP A 492 -7.47 17.54 -22.30
C ASP A 492 -8.34 16.61 -21.43
N PRO A 493 -9.68 16.77 -21.47
CA PRO A 493 -10.60 15.84 -20.83
C PRO A 493 -10.29 14.37 -21.16
N TYR A 494 -10.33 13.50 -20.14
CA TYR A 494 -9.95 12.10 -20.28
C TYR A 494 -10.84 11.17 -19.47
N LEU A 495 -10.90 9.91 -19.91
CA LEU A 495 -11.50 8.80 -19.16
C LEU A 495 -10.37 8.05 -18.46
N ALA A 496 -10.53 7.75 -17.16
CA ALA A 496 -9.60 6.90 -16.42
C ALA A 496 -10.19 5.51 -16.18
N ILE A 497 -9.36 4.48 -16.39
CA ILE A 497 -9.66 3.09 -16.09
C ILE A 497 -8.80 2.69 -14.91
N HIS A 498 -9.38 1.99 -13.94
CA HIS A 498 -8.59 1.30 -12.92
C HIS A 498 -8.85 -0.21 -12.95
N TRP A 499 -7.79 -0.99 -13.24
CA TRP A 499 -7.85 -2.44 -13.28
C TRP A 499 -6.63 -3.09 -12.63
N ARG A 500 -6.87 -3.81 -11.52
CA ARG A 500 -5.87 -4.65 -10.84
C ARG A 500 -5.94 -6.08 -11.35
N MET A 501 -5.13 -6.39 -12.34
CA MET A 501 -5.11 -7.69 -13.01
C MET A 501 -4.60 -8.79 -12.08
N GLU A 502 -3.73 -8.47 -11.10
CA GLU A 502 -3.14 -9.43 -10.13
C GLU A 502 -4.17 -10.09 -9.22
N THR A 503 -5.36 -9.50 -9.13
CA THR A 503 -6.44 -9.99 -8.27
C THR A 503 -7.55 -10.71 -9.03
N VAL A 504 -7.42 -10.80 -10.35
CA VAL A 504 -8.39 -11.44 -11.24
C VAL A 504 -7.89 -12.84 -11.55
N ASP A 505 -8.83 -13.76 -11.70
CA ASP A 505 -8.53 -15.12 -12.14
C ASP A 505 -7.94 -15.10 -13.56
N PRO A 506 -6.71 -15.60 -13.79
CA PRO A 506 -6.04 -15.57 -15.09
C PRO A 506 -6.87 -16.16 -16.24
N GLU A 507 -7.75 -17.12 -15.95
CA GLU A 507 -8.62 -17.73 -16.97
C GLU A 507 -9.63 -16.72 -17.52
N THR A 508 -10.12 -15.83 -16.66
CA THR A 508 -11.15 -14.83 -16.96
C THR A 508 -10.63 -13.49 -17.47
N LEU A 509 -9.30 -13.25 -17.41
CA LEU A 509 -8.69 -11.97 -17.78
C LEU A 509 -9.06 -11.51 -19.20
N GLN A 510 -9.07 -12.42 -20.17
CA GLN A 510 -9.39 -12.10 -21.55
C GLN A 510 -10.87 -11.69 -21.72
N GLU A 511 -11.79 -12.40 -21.08
CA GLU A 511 -13.22 -12.04 -21.08
C GLU A 511 -13.44 -10.68 -20.41
N CYS A 512 -12.72 -10.40 -19.32
CA CYS A 512 -12.72 -9.10 -18.65
C CYS A 512 -12.19 -7.98 -19.55
N ALA A 513 -11.17 -8.25 -20.37
CA ALA A 513 -10.66 -7.28 -21.34
C ALA A 513 -11.70 -6.96 -22.43
N HIS A 514 -12.40 -7.97 -22.96
CA HIS A 514 -13.51 -7.76 -23.90
C HIS A 514 -14.64 -6.95 -23.27
N ALA A 515 -15.07 -7.30 -22.05
CA ALA A 515 -16.09 -6.56 -21.33
C ALA A 515 -15.69 -5.10 -21.07
N LEU A 516 -14.41 -4.84 -20.80
CA LEU A 516 -13.89 -3.48 -20.69
C LEU A 516 -14.01 -2.74 -22.03
N VAL A 517 -13.60 -3.36 -23.15
CA VAL A 517 -13.73 -2.76 -24.49
C VAL A 517 -15.19 -2.43 -24.79
N ASP A 518 -16.14 -3.33 -24.51
CA ASP A 518 -17.58 -3.10 -24.72
C ASP A 518 -18.09 -1.86 -23.94
N VAL A 519 -17.66 -1.74 -22.68
CA VAL A 519 -17.99 -0.57 -21.83
C VAL A 519 -17.39 0.71 -22.41
N LEU A 520 -16.14 0.67 -22.88
CA LEU A 520 -15.49 1.82 -23.50
C LEU A 520 -16.18 2.20 -24.81
N THR A 521 -16.50 1.24 -25.68
CA THR A 521 -17.21 1.48 -26.94
C THR A 521 -18.54 2.19 -26.67
N ARG A 522 -19.33 1.71 -25.71
CA ARG A 522 -20.59 2.35 -25.32
C ARG A 522 -20.40 3.77 -24.78
N LEU A 523 -19.42 3.99 -23.89
CA LEU A 523 -19.20 5.29 -23.26
C LEU A 523 -18.61 6.33 -24.22
N LEU A 524 -17.72 5.91 -25.12
CA LEU A 524 -16.99 6.79 -26.02
C LEU A 524 -17.77 7.16 -27.28
N HIS A 525 -18.74 6.34 -27.71
CA HIS A 525 -19.65 6.67 -28.82
C HIS A 525 -20.91 7.44 -28.37
N ASP A 526 -21.10 7.67 -27.07
CA ASP A 526 -22.15 8.55 -26.59
C ASP A 526 -21.65 10.00 -26.70
N ASP A 527 -22.14 10.74 -27.70
CA ASP A 527 -21.76 12.13 -27.97
C ASP A 527 -21.90 13.05 -26.75
N THR A 528 -22.84 12.75 -25.85
CA THR A 528 -23.05 13.56 -24.64
C THR A 528 -22.01 13.25 -23.58
N LEU A 529 -21.65 11.97 -23.39
CA LEU A 529 -20.71 11.51 -22.36
C LEU A 529 -19.24 11.66 -22.79
N ALA A 530 -18.96 11.49 -24.07
CA ALA A 530 -17.62 11.50 -24.64
C ALA A 530 -17.18 12.86 -25.18
N GLU A 531 -18.00 13.89 -25.00
CA GLU A 531 -17.70 15.24 -25.47
C GLU A 531 -16.29 15.70 -25.05
N ASN A 532 -15.44 15.98 -26.05
CA ASN A 532 -14.04 16.38 -25.91
C ASN A 532 -13.09 15.34 -25.27
N LEU A 533 -13.50 14.08 -25.11
CA LEU A 533 -12.62 13.01 -24.64
C LEU A 533 -11.76 12.51 -25.80
N THR A 534 -10.46 12.72 -25.70
CA THR A 534 -9.48 12.22 -26.67
C THR A 534 -8.54 11.17 -26.08
N THR A 535 -8.42 11.13 -24.75
CA THR A 535 -7.41 10.33 -24.06
C THR A 535 -8.03 9.37 -23.04
N ILE A 536 -7.53 8.15 -23.02
CA ILE A 536 -7.89 7.08 -22.08
C ILE A 536 -6.68 6.77 -21.21
N TRP A 537 -6.80 7.02 -19.91
CA TRP A 537 -5.77 6.79 -18.91
C TRP A 537 -5.94 5.41 -18.26
N PHE A 538 -4.98 4.52 -18.41
CA PHE A 538 -5.05 3.15 -17.89
C PHE A 538 -4.21 2.98 -16.61
N ALA A 539 -4.86 3.07 -15.45
CA ALA A 539 -4.23 2.80 -14.15
C ALA A 539 -4.32 1.31 -13.81
N SER A 540 -3.18 0.61 -13.90
CA SER A 540 -3.10 -0.84 -13.69
C SER A 540 -1.78 -1.25 -13.04
N ASP A 541 -1.80 -2.42 -12.39
CA ASP A 541 -0.62 -3.14 -11.89
C ASP A 541 0.20 -3.82 -13.01
N TYR A 542 -0.26 -3.77 -14.26
CA TYR A 542 0.46 -4.32 -15.42
C TYR A 542 1.85 -3.66 -15.62
N PRO A 543 2.95 -4.44 -15.66
CA PRO A 543 4.30 -3.91 -15.53
C PRO A 543 4.85 -3.21 -16.79
N TYR A 544 4.22 -3.37 -17.95
CA TYR A 544 4.69 -2.78 -19.20
C TYR A 544 3.82 -1.58 -19.62
N PRO A 545 4.34 -0.68 -20.49
CA PRO A 545 3.53 0.39 -21.05
C PRO A 545 2.33 -0.16 -21.81
N ILE A 546 1.13 0.34 -21.51
CA ILE A 546 -0.10 -0.15 -22.11
C ILE A 546 -0.19 0.16 -23.60
N ALA A 547 0.26 1.35 -24.03
CA ALA A 547 0.08 1.82 -25.41
C ALA A 547 1.12 1.23 -26.39
N ARG A 548 2.28 0.78 -25.89
CA ARG A 548 3.37 0.29 -26.74
C ARG A 548 3.34 -1.22 -26.83
N ARG A 549 3.30 -1.73 -28.08
CA ARG A 549 3.65 -3.12 -28.37
C ARG A 549 5.14 -3.31 -28.16
N THR A 550 5.53 -3.95 -27.06
CA THR A 550 6.90 -4.45 -26.91
C THR A 550 7.12 -5.52 -27.97
N ALA A 551 8.16 -5.38 -28.80
CA ALA A 551 8.52 -6.43 -29.75
C ALA A 551 8.71 -7.75 -28.98
N LYS A 552 8.10 -8.85 -29.47
CA LYS A 552 8.08 -10.17 -28.80
C LYS A 552 9.47 -10.67 -28.33
N ASN A 553 10.54 -10.18 -28.95
CA ASN A 553 11.93 -10.59 -28.69
C ASN A 553 12.72 -9.65 -27.76
N LYS A 554 12.11 -8.55 -27.27
CA LYS A 554 12.73 -7.62 -26.31
C LYS A 554 11.71 -7.31 -25.23
N ARG A 555 11.54 -8.23 -24.28
CA ARG A 555 10.89 -7.88 -23.00
C ARG A 555 11.80 -6.84 -22.34
N PRO A 556 11.35 -5.58 -22.15
CA PRO A 556 12.11 -4.65 -21.35
C PRO A 556 12.26 -5.23 -19.95
N ALA A 557 13.33 -4.84 -19.23
CA ALA A 557 13.46 -5.18 -17.82
C ALA A 557 12.14 -4.80 -17.11
N VAL A 558 11.54 -5.77 -16.43
CA VAL A 558 10.24 -5.61 -15.76
C VAL A 558 10.42 -4.53 -14.68
N ALA A 559 9.98 -3.32 -14.96
CA ALA A 559 9.82 -2.31 -13.93
C ALA A 559 8.52 -2.65 -13.20
N ALA A 560 8.62 -3.44 -12.13
CA ALA A 560 7.45 -3.81 -11.35
C ALA A 560 6.76 -2.53 -10.81
N LYS A 561 5.62 -2.15 -11.40
CA LYS A 561 4.79 -1.02 -10.93
C LYS A 561 4.18 -1.31 -9.56
N SER A 562 4.05 -2.59 -9.21
CA SER A 562 3.57 -3.05 -7.91
C SER A 562 4.44 -4.20 -7.38
N GLY A 563 4.87 -4.11 -6.12
CA GLY A 563 5.61 -5.20 -5.46
C GLY A 563 4.76 -6.44 -5.16
N THR A 564 3.45 -6.41 -5.42
CA THR A 564 2.53 -7.56 -5.25
C THR A 564 2.33 -8.39 -6.49
N PHE A 565 2.77 -7.90 -7.66
CA PHE A 565 2.56 -8.56 -8.94
C PHE A 565 3.57 -9.69 -9.16
N ARG A 566 3.36 -10.83 -8.50
CA ARG A 566 4.29 -11.97 -8.52
C ARG A 566 3.97 -12.99 -9.62
N ASP A 567 2.69 -13.13 -9.96
CA ASP A 567 2.17 -14.17 -10.85
C ASP A 567 1.80 -13.59 -12.21
N PHE A 568 2.80 -13.05 -12.91
CA PHE A 568 2.64 -12.57 -14.28
C PHE A 568 2.79 -13.71 -15.29
N ASP A 569 1.77 -13.91 -16.12
CA ASP A 569 1.77 -14.94 -17.15
C ASP A 569 1.32 -14.42 -18.53
N ILE A 570 1.24 -15.33 -19.50
CA ILE A 570 0.81 -15.04 -20.87
C ILE A 570 -0.64 -14.53 -20.95
N ARG A 571 -1.51 -14.91 -20.01
CA ARG A 571 -2.93 -14.50 -20.01
C ARG A 571 -3.09 -13.01 -19.74
N HIS A 572 -2.20 -12.44 -18.94
CA HIS A 572 -2.13 -11.00 -18.73
C HIS A 572 -1.70 -10.26 -20.01
N GLU A 573 -0.70 -10.77 -20.72
CA GLU A 573 -0.28 -10.22 -22.01
C GLU A 573 -1.41 -10.30 -23.05
N GLU A 574 -2.13 -11.43 -23.12
CA GLU A 574 -3.27 -11.63 -24.02
C GLU A 574 -4.42 -10.66 -23.72
N ALA A 575 -4.77 -10.48 -22.44
CA ALA A 575 -5.81 -9.53 -22.04
C ALA A 575 -5.45 -8.08 -22.39
N VAL A 576 -4.18 -7.69 -22.20
CA VAL A 576 -3.71 -6.38 -22.63
C VAL A 576 -3.70 -6.24 -24.15
N GLU A 577 -3.39 -7.29 -24.89
CA GLU A 577 -3.43 -7.26 -26.36
C GLU A 577 -4.85 -7.06 -26.88
N VAL A 578 -5.87 -7.67 -26.25
CA VAL A 578 -7.28 -7.39 -26.57
C VAL A 578 -7.58 -5.89 -26.43
N ILE A 579 -7.15 -5.27 -25.33
CA ILE A 579 -7.33 -3.82 -25.13
C ILE A 579 -6.60 -3.03 -26.21
N ARG A 580 -5.33 -3.32 -26.48
CA ARG A 580 -4.52 -2.59 -27.47
C ARG A 580 -5.13 -2.66 -28.86
N SER A 581 -5.55 -3.85 -29.30
CA SER A 581 -6.15 -4.07 -30.61
C SER A 581 -7.45 -3.29 -30.80
N ALA A 582 -8.18 -2.98 -29.72
CA ALA A 582 -9.38 -2.15 -29.80
C ALA A 582 -9.08 -0.67 -30.13
N PHE A 583 -7.82 -0.21 -30.04
CA PHE A 583 -7.37 1.15 -30.39
C PHE A 583 -6.49 1.17 -31.67
N ASP A 584 -6.32 0.05 -32.36
CA ASP A 584 -5.58 -0.01 -33.63
C ASP A 584 -6.34 0.72 -34.76
N GLN A 585 -5.69 0.96 -35.89
CA GLN A 585 -6.35 1.54 -37.07
C GLN A 585 -7.46 0.61 -37.58
N ASN A 586 -8.63 1.17 -37.95
CA ASN A 586 -9.83 0.44 -38.36
C ASN A 586 -10.46 -0.46 -37.29
N SER A 587 -10.29 -0.11 -36.01
CA SER A 587 -10.91 -0.80 -34.87
C SER A 587 -12.02 0.05 -34.24
N GLU A 588 -12.75 -0.52 -33.27
CA GLU A 588 -13.92 0.13 -32.66
C GLU A 588 -13.58 1.41 -31.88
N LEU A 589 -12.40 1.49 -31.26
CA LEU A 589 -11.95 2.67 -30.51
C LEU A 589 -10.87 3.45 -31.27
N GLU A 590 -10.90 3.39 -32.61
CA GLU A 590 -10.06 4.24 -33.43
C GLU A 590 -10.36 5.72 -33.17
N GLY A 591 -9.30 6.53 -33.03
CA GLY A 591 -9.39 7.97 -32.80
C GLY A 591 -9.19 8.42 -31.35
N TRP A 592 -9.30 7.50 -30.39
CA TRP A 592 -8.92 7.76 -29.00
C TRP A 592 -7.49 7.28 -28.71
N ARG A 593 -6.79 8.01 -27.85
CA ARG A 593 -5.42 7.66 -27.43
C ARG A 593 -5.45 6.91 -26.11
N LEU A 594 -5.05 5.64 -26.11
CA LEU A 594 -4.74 4.89 -24.91
C LEU A 594 -3.35 5.27 -24.37
N THR A 595 -3.23 5.54 -23.07
CA THR A 595 -1.96 5.86 -22.41
C THR A 595 -1.95 5.37 -20.96
N ASP A 596 -0.77 5.33 -20.35
CA ASP A 596 -0.59 5.02 -18.92
C ASP A 596 0.52 5.87 -18.30
N PHE A 597 0.74 5.66 -17.00
CA PHE A 597 1.78 6.38 -16.29
C PHE A 597 3.19 6.07 -16.82
N ALA A 598 3.45 4.85 -17.33
CA ALA A 598 4.77 4.48 -17.83
C ALA A 598 5.15 5.27 -19.09
N GLU A 599 4.20 5.44 -20.00
CA GLU A 599 4.39 6.29 -21.19
C GLU A 599 4.48 7.77 -20.79
N ALA A 600 3.65 8.24 -19.85
CA ALA A 600 3.60 9.64 -19.46
C ALA A 600 4.91 10.17 -18.84
N ILE A 601 5.77 9.30 -18.30
CA ILE A 601 7.02 9.69 -17.63
C ILE A 601 8.30 9.37 -18.40
N GLU A 602 8.21 8.92 -19.65
CA GLU A 602 9.41 8.59 -20.44
C GLU A 602 10.39 9.78 -20.52
N ASP A 603 9.85 10.98 -20.69
CA ASP A 603 10.61 12.23 -20.77
C ASP A 603 10.72 12.95 -19.42
N ALA A 604 10.52 12.23 -18.30
CA ALA A 604 10.61 12.85 -16.98
C ALA A 604 12.00 13.44 -16.71
N PRO A 605 12.07 14.68 -16.18
CA PRO A 605 13.33 15.33 -15.90
C PRO A 605 14.10 14.55 -14.82
N PRO A 606 15.45 14.57 -14.85
CA PRO A 606 16.27 13.82 -13.89
C PRO A 606 15.93 14.06 -12.42
N ALA A 607 15.45 15.26 -12.07
CA ALA A 607 15.03 15.63 -10.72
C ALA A 607 13.84 14.80 -10.20
N ASP A 608 12.97 14.32 -11.09
CA ASP A 608 11.79 13.54 -10.73
C ASP A 608 12.07 12.03 -10.76
N ARG A 609 13.06 11.58 -11.55
CA ARG A 609 13.32 10.15 -11.82
C ARG A 609 13.52 9.31 -10.57
N ASP A 610 14.24 9.81 -9.56
CA ASP A 610 14.48 9.04 -8.34
C ASP A 610 13.17 8.81 -7.55
N LEU A 611 12.28 9.80 -7.54
CA LEU A 611 10.99 9.69 -6.87
C LEU A 611 9.97 8.89 -7.69
N LEU A 612 9.95 9.08 -9.01
CA LEU A 612 9.09 8.32 -9.93
C LEU A 612 9.53 6.86 -10.07
N GLY A 613 10.76 6.53 -9.70
CA GLY A 613 11.21 5.13 -9.57
C GLY A 613 10.60 4.40 -8.36
N ASP A 614 9.90 5.10 -7.47
CA ASP A 614 9.21 4.47 -6.35
C ASP A 614 7.80 4.02 -6.79
N PRO A 615 7.49 2.70 -6.76
CA PRO A 615 6.17 2.21 -7.16
C PRO A 615 5.02 2.73 -6.28
N GLY A 616 5.31 3.16 -5.04
CA GLY A 616 4.36 3.86 -4.19
C GLY A 616 3.92 5.21 -4.71
N VAL A 617 4.87 5.96 -5.28
CA VAL A 617 4.56 7.24 -5.92
C VAL A 617 3.68 6.99 -7.12
N LEU A 618 4.04 6.04 -7.99
CA LEU A 618 3.25 5.73 -9.19
C LEU A 618 1.79 5.40 -8.85
N GLY A 619 1.56 4.53 -7.86
CA GLY A 619 0.21 4.19 -7.41
C GLY A 619 -0.57 5.37 -6.79
N ILE A 620 0.11 6.28 -6.09
CA ILE A 620 -0.52 7.52 -5.58
C ILE A 620 -0.90 8.44 -6.75
N LEU A 621 0.01 8.64 -7.71
CA LEU A 621 -0.22 9.52 -8.84
C LEU A 621 -1.37 9.00 -9.71
N ASP A 622 -1.41 7.70 -10.03
CA ASP A 622 -2.53 7.07 -10.73
C ASP A 622 -3.87 7.32 -10.03
N LYS A 623 -3.89 7.31 -8.70
CA LYS A 623 -5.10 7.60 -7.91
C LYS A 623 -5.53 9.05 -8.03
N ILE A 624 -4.59 9.99 -7.94
CA ILE A 624 -4.88 11.42 -8.06
C ILE A 624 -5.37 11.73 -9.48
N VAL A 625 -4.72 11.19 -10.51
CA VAL A 625 -5.13 11.32 -11.92
C VAL A 625 -6.54 10.74 -12.11
N SER A 626 -6.80 9.51 -11.65
CA SER A 626 -8.13 8.89 -11.74
C SER A 626 -9.23 9.69 -11.02
N THR A 627 -8.90 10.34 -9.91
CA THR A 627 -9.83 11.22 -9.17
C THR A 627 -10.22 12.45 -9.99
N LYS A 628 -9.34 12.95 -10.86
CA LYS A 628 -9.56 14.17 -11.66
C LYS A 628 -10.07 13.89 -13.08
N ALA A 629 -10.18 12.64 -13.49
CA ALA A 629 -10.72 12.26 -14.80
C ALA A 629 -12.17 12.72 -15.01
N ASN A 630 -12.61 12.91 -16.25
CA ASN A 630 -13.98 13.27 -16.56
C ASN A 630 -14.91 12.07 -16.40
N LEU A 631 -14.49 10.90 -16.87
CA LEU A 631 -15.17 9.62 -16.69
C LEU A 631 -14.26 8.65 -15.93
N PHE A 632 -14.84 7.73 -15.16
CA PHE A 632 -14.09 6.71 -14.44
C PHE A 632 -14.72 5.33 -14.61
N VAL A 633 -13.91 4.35 -15.01
CA VAL A 633 -14.32 2.96 -15.22
C VAL A 633 -13.48 2.05 -14.34
N SER A 634 -14.11 1.06 -13.71
CA SER A 634 -13.37 0.07 -12.91
C SER A 634 -13.94 -1.35 -13.03
N GLY A 635 -13.17 -2.36 -12.65
CA GLY A 635 -13.62 -3.75 -12.75
C GLY A 635 -14.74 -4.08 -11.76
N SER A 636 -15.74 -4.84 -12.21
CA SER A 636 -16.80 -5.43 -11.39
C SER A 636 -16.26 -6.50 -10.45
N THR A 637 -17.12 -7.15 -9.66
CA THR A 637 -16.70 -8.25 -8.77
C THR A 637 -16.08 -9.44 -9.48
N ARG A 638 -16.37 -9.65 -10.79
CA ARG A 638 -15.76 -10.72 -11.59
C ARG A 638 -14.38 -10.30 -12.11
N CYS A 639 -14.26 -9.06 -12.53
CA CYS A 639 -13.05 -8.50 -13.17
C CYS A 639 -12.22 -7.62 -12.23
N ALA A 640 -12.46 -7.72 -10.93
CA ALA A 640 -11.66 -7.14 -9.86
C ALA A 640 -11.57 -8.14 -8.71
N ARG A 641 -10.82 -7.76 -7.67
CA ARG A 641 -10.57 -8.58 -6.49
C ARG A 641 -11.85 -9.21 -5.94
N LYS A 642 -12.01 -10.52 -6.11
CA LYS A 642 -13.02 -11.31 -5.41
C LYS A 642 -12.76 -11.19 -3.90
N ARG A 643 -13.68 -10.56 -3.16
CA ARG A 643 -13.76 -10.76 -1.71
C ARG A 643 -15.03 -11.53 -1.44
N TYR A 644 -14.90 -12.69 -0.82
CA TYR A 644 -16.04 -13.29 -0.14
C TYR A 644 -16.40 -12.37 1.03
N VAL A 645 -17.35 -11.48 0.82
CA VAL A 645 -18.09 -10.86 1.91
C VAL A 645 -19.34 -11.72 2.04
N ALA A 646 -19.50 -12.42 3.17
CA ALA A 646 -20.73 -13.16 3.44
C ALA A 646 -21.92 -12.20 3.24
N PRO A 647 -23.02 -12.65 2.59
CA PRO A 647 -24.22 -11.83 2.43
C PRO A 647 -24.64 -11.33 3.83
N MET A 648 -24.68 -10.01 4.02
CA MET A 648 -25.30 -9.46 5.22
C MET A 648 -26.81 -9.62 5.07
N ASP A 649 -27.40 -10.50 5.87
CA ASP A 649 -28.85 -10.65 5.96
C ASP A 649 -29.44 -9.34 6.51
N GLY A 650 -30.30 -8.68 5.70
CA GLY A 650 -31.21 -7.64 6.19
C GLY A 650 -31.07 -6.23 5.59
N VAL A 651 -30.02 -5.90 4.82
CA VAL A 651 -29.92 -4.56 4.17
C VAL A 651 -29.90 -4.70 2.65
N GLN A 652 -31.08 -4.64 2.04
CA GLN A 652 -31.31 -4.99 0.65
C GLN A 652 -30.88 -3.92 -0.40
N SER A 653 -30.14 -2.86 -0.06
CA SER A 653 -29.97 -1.73 -0.99
C SER A 653 -28.55 -1.28 -1.35
N LEU A 654 -27.49 -1.83 -0.76
CA LEU A 654 -26.14 -1.68 -1.34
C LEU A 654 -25.44 -3.03 -1.26
N LYS A 655 -25.58 -3.83 -2.32
CA LYS A 655 -24.67 -4.94 -2.58
C LYS A 655 -23.25 -4.42 -2.37
N SER A 656 -22.56 -4.96 -1.37
CA SER A 656 -21.15 -4.72 -1.12
C SER A 656 -20.37 -5.22 -2.33
N HIS A 657 -20.26 -4.38 -3.35
CA HIS A 657 -19.42 -4.66 -4.51
C HIS A 657 -17.99 -4.74 -4.00
N CYS A 658 -17.30 -5.82 -4.35
CA CYS A 658 -15.90 -6.06 -4.00
C CYS A 658 -15.01 -5.09 -4.75
N ILE A 659 -14.98 -3.85 -4.25
CA ILE A 659 -14.23 -2.74 -4.83
C ILE A 659 -12.91 -2.66 -4.07
N SER A 660 -11.80 -2.56 -4.80
CA SER A 660 -10.48 -2.36 -4.19
C SER A 660 -10.46 -1.08 -3.34
N SER A 661 -9.62 -1.00 -2.31
CA SER A 661 -9.51 0.23 -1.50
C SER A 661 -9.09 1.43 -2.34
N PHE A 662 -8.30 1.22 -3.40
CA PHE A 662 -7.95 2.24 -4.37
C PHE A 662 -9.20 2.79 -5.06
N THR A 663 -9.98 1.91 -5.69
CA THR A 663 -11.17 2.27 -6.47
C THR A 663 -12.21 2.95 -5.58
N ARG A 664 -12.40 2.43 -4.36
CA ARG A 664 -13.30 3.04 -3.37
C ARG A 664 -12.89 4.48 -3.04
N GLN A 665 -11.60 4.72 -2.80
CA GLN A 665 -11.09 6.06 -2.52
C GLN A 665 -11.25 7.01 -3.72
N VAL A 666 -11.05 6.54 -4.94
CA VAL A 666 -11.30 7.35 -6.15
C VAL A 666 -12.79 7.73 -6.24
N ILE A 667 -13.70 6.77 -6.07
CA ILE A 667 -15.15 7.01 -6.13
C ILE A 667 -15.60 7.98 -5.02
N GLU A 668 -15.15 7.76 -3.78
CA GLU A 668 -15.49 8.62 -2.64
C GLU A 668 -14.94 10.04 -2.85
N SER A 669 -13.70 10.18 -3.33
CA SER A 669 -13.09 11.48 -3.62
C SER A 669 -13.84 12.23 -4.73
N ARG A 670 -14.18 11.56 -5.83
CA ARG A 670 -14.99 12.13 -6.93
C ARG A 670 -16.37 12.58 -6.45
N ARG A 671 -17.03 11.76 -5.62
CA ARG A 671 -18.32 12.11 -5.02
C ARG A 671 -18.22 13.35 -4.14
N ASN A 672 -17.18 13.45 -3.31
CA ASN A 672 -16.95 14.59 -2.44
C ASN A 672 -16.63 15.87 -3.25
N ASP A 673 -15.80 15.75 -4.28
CA ASP A 673 -15.47 16.87 -5.17
C ASP A 673 -16.71 17.38 -5.91
N TRP A 674 -17.57 16.48 -6.41
CA TRP A 674 -18.84 16.84 -7.06
C TRP A 674 -19.83 17.50 -6.09
N ALA A 675 -19.93 16.99 -4.86
CA ALA A 675 -20.79 17.57 -3.83
C ALA A 675 -20.36 19.00 -3.43
N LYS A 676 -19.05 19.24 -3.35
CA LYS A 676 -18.48 20.57 -3.04
C LYS A 676 -18.57 21.52 -4.23
N ASN A 677 -18.34 21.03 -5.44
CA ASN A 677 -18.21 21.83 -6.64
C ASN A 677 -19.26 21.39 -7.67
N ARG A 678 -20.51 21.87 -7.53
CA ARG A 678 -21.58 21.63 -8.52
C ARG A 678 -21.24 22.09 -9.95
N GLN A 679 -20.17 22.85 -10.12
CA GLN A 679 -19.62 23.33 -11.39
C GLN A 679 -18.36 22.56 -11.83
N SER A 680 -17.98 21.46 -11.17
CA SER A 680 -16.80 20.70 -11.58
C SER A 680 -17.01 20.07 -12.96
N HIS A 681 -16.03 20.21 -13.84
CA HIS A 681 -15.93 19.47 -15.10
C HIS A 681 -15.83 17.94 -14.90
N VAL A 682 -15.62 17.49 -13.66
CA VAL A 682 -15.66 16.08 -13.26
C VAL A 682 -17.10 15.60 -13.28
N ARG A 683 -17.42 14.70 -14.22
CA ARG A 683 -18.71 14.01 -14.24
C ARG A 683 -18.64 12.89 -13.22
N ASN A 684 -19.61 12.80 -12.31
CA ASN A 684 -19.67 11.71 -11.32
C ASN A 684 -20.24 10.42 -11.96
N VAL A 685 -19.75 10.08 -13.15
CA VAL A 685 -20.09 8.85 -13.87
C VAL A 685 -19.04 7.81 -13.52
N VAL A 686 -19.49 6.78 -12.84
CA VAL A 686 -18.69 5.60 -12.48
C VAL A 686 -19.36 4.41 -13.14
N ASP A 687 -18.64 3.73 -14.03
CA ASP A 687 -19.12 2.53 -14.69
C ASP A 687 -18.25 1.32 -14.32
N MET A 688 -18.81 0.13 -14.48
CA MET A 688 -18.20 -1.14 -14.10
C MET A 688 -18.20 -2.11 -15.27
N PHE A 689 -17.12 -2.86 -15.47
CA PHE A 689 -17.04 -3.93 -16.48
C PHE A 689 -16.89 -5.31 -15.84
N GLY A 690 -17.54 -6.34 -16.41
CA GLY A 690 -17.37 -7.74 -16.03
C GLY A 690 -18.55 -8.45 -15.37
#